data_AF-A0A2G5EKS4-F1
#
_entry.id   AF-A0A2G5EKS4-F1
#
_cell.length_a   1.000
_cell.length_b   1.000
_cell.length_c   1.000
_cell.angle_alpha   90.00
_cell.angle_beta   90.00
_cell.angle_gamma   90.00
#
_symmetry.space_group_name_H-M   'P 1'
#
loop_
_entity.id
_entity.type
_entity.pdbx_description
1 polymer ?
#
loop_
_entity_poly.entity_id
_entity_poly.type
_entity_poly.pdbx_seq_one_letter_code
_entity_poly.pdbx_strand_id
1 'polypeptide(L)'
;MQDFTARCGRNRKLSDNDVPSAPPLCDSGLEAKHGAEQNLTSKAHGSDGTPCSGEAKVLDVATSGNITASAGAQCNTENKIPQQSARTVGGAEAPASLTSLPARLPTFHASAQGPWCAVISYDACVRLCLHLWAKGCVEAPIFLENECELLRNAFGLQQVLLQSEEELLAKQSTELISEGAVLKPKKVIGKIKVQVRKVKMALDPPSGCSFSPLQLPIVKIETLRYNLSSLQSTISSGFNALSKVRVAPRVPANGSFSRHSLAYVSAGTQYIKQVSGLLKVGVTTLRSSSSSYEVVQEKYCCLLRLKSSTEGDAVRMPPGSGETHIFFPDSLGDDLIIEVQDSKGKYYGRVLAQLATIIEDTVDKLRWWSIYREPEHELVGKLQLHINYSTNADENGHLKCGSVAETVAYDMALEVAMKLQHFQQRNLVLHDPWKWLLTEFASYYGVSDVYTKLRYLSYVMDVATPTADCLNLVNDLLLPVIMKGQAKNTLSHQENRILGEIEDRTEQILSLVFENYKSLDESLFSGMMDVFRPATGSPAPALVPAIKLYTSLHDIFSPEAQLKLCSYFQVAAKKRSRRHLAETDEFVTNNHEGALMDTVTLSTAYQKMKSLCLSIRNEVSTDIDIHNHHVLPSFIDLPNISSSIYSVELCNRLRAFLVACPPTGPSPPVVDLVIAAADFQRDLASWKINPVKGGVDAKELFHLYIILWIQDKRLSLLESCKLDKVKWSGVKTQHFTTPFVDDMYDRLKETLNEYENIVCRWPEYTFALENAIADVEKAIVEALEKQYADVISPLKDNLAPKKFGFKYIQKLAKRSDSNYVVPEELGVLLNSMKRMLDVLRPRIENQLKSWGSCIPNGGSAVPGERLSEITVMLRTKFRNYLQAVVEKLAENSRLQGATKLKKIIQDSKETVVESDVRSRMQPLKDQLSNTIDHLHTVFETHVFVAVCRGYWDRMGKDVSSFLENRKENRVWYKGSRITVAILDDTFASQMQQLLGNSLQEKDLEPPRSIMEVRAMLCKDAPNHKDSNYYY
;
A
#
# COMPACT_ATOMS: atom_id res chain seq x y z
N MET A 1 21.93 36.76 -3.21
CA MET A 1 22.12 37.90 -4.13
C MET A 1 22.73 39.01 -3.29
N GLN A 2 24.03 39.29 -3.49
CA GLN A 2 24.80 40.37 -2.85
C GLN A 2 25.00 40.28 -1.30
N ASP A 3 26.12 40.73 -0.70
CA ASP A 3 27.46 40.91 -1.26
C ASP A 3 28.59 40.83 -0.19
N PHE A 4 29.84 40.79 -0.67
CA PHE A 4 31.13 40.81 0.04
C PHE A 4 31.40 42.15 0.81
N THR A 5 32.47 42.37 1.61
CA THR A 5 33.86 41.84 1.70
C THR A 5 34.41 42.06 3.16
N ALA A 6 35.68 41.94 3.63
CA ALA A 6 37.02 41.80 3.02
C ALA A 6 38.11 41.15 3.94
N ARG A 7 39.09 40.49 3.30
CA ARG A 7 40.58 40.60 3.41
C ARG A 7 41.27 40.89 4.76
N CYS A 8 42.43 40.30 5.12
CA CYS A 8 43.37 39.30 4.54
C CYS A 8 44.40 38.86 5.63
N GLY A 9 45.38 37.95 5.47
CA GLY A 9 45.84 37.08 4.35
C GLY A 9 47.33 36.66 4.49
N ARG A 10 47.81 35.67 3.70
CA ARG A 10 49.16 35.01 3.69
C ARG A 10 49.48 34.05 4.88
N ASN A 11 50.23 32.94 4.72
CA ASN A 11 50.73 32.24 3.51
C ASN A 11 50.96 30.72 3.73
N ARG A 12 51.08 29.94 2.63
CA ARG A 12 51.29 28.46 2.60
C ARG A 12 52.76 28.02 2.64
N LYS A 13 53.05 26.80 3.13
CA LYS A 13 53.50 25.63 2.32
C LYS A 13 53.94 24.41 3.17
N LEU A 14 53.62 23.20 2.71
CA LEU A 14 54.47 21.99 2.71
C LEU A 14 53.78 20.85 1.90
N SER A 15 54.54 19.90 1.36
CA SER A 15 54.05 18.74 0.60
C SER A 15 55.11 17.62 0.47
N ASP A 16 54.63 16.42 0.14
CA ASP A 16 55.28 15.31 -0.61
C ASP A 16 56.22 14.27 0.08
N ASN A 17 55.97 13.01 -0.33
CA ASN A 17 56.85 11.83 -0.52
C ASN A 17 57.12 10.80 0.62
N ASP A 18 57.49 9.59 0.15
CA ASP A 18 57.31 8.27 0.78
C ASP A 18 58.58 7.60 1.40
N VAL A 19 58.35 6.64 2.32
CA VAL A 19 58.82 5.22 2.40
C VAL A 19 60.15 4.80 1.72
N PRO A 20 60.99 3.83 2.22
CA PRO A 20 60.92 2.93 3.41
C PRO A 20 62.20 2.91 4.32
N SER A 21 62.25 2.04 5.35
CA SER A 21 63.40 1.11 5.61
C SER A 21 63.23 0.17 6.83
N ALA A 22 63.81 -1.04 6.73
CA ALA A 22 64.10 -2.07 7.75
C ALA A 22 65.18 -3.04 7.14
N PRO A 23 65.81 -4.03 7.83
CA PRO A 23 65.74 -4.51 9.23
C PRO A 23 67.11 -4.33 9.96
N PRO A 24 67.61 -5.19 10.90
CA PRO A 24 68.11 -6.57 10.61
C PRO A 24 67.87 -7.63 11.74
N LEU A 25 68.66 -8.72 11.75
CA LEU A 25 68.51 -9.99 12.52
C LEU A 25 69.69 -10.27 13.50
N CYS A 26 69.67 -11.47 14.12
CA CYS A 26 70.67 -12.13 14.99
C CYS A 26 70.52 -11.90 16.52
N ASP A 27 70.89 -12.81 17.44
CA ASP A 27 71.64 -14.08 17.30
C ASP A 27 71.36 -15.15 18.42
N SER A 28 71.72 -16.42 18.14
CA SER A 28 72.20 -17.48 19.07
C SER A 28 71.33 -18.10 20.20
N GLY A 29 71.54 -19.41 20.48
CA GLY A 29 71.81 -19.84 21.88
C GLY A 29 71.05 -21.00 22.57
N LEU A 30 71.44 -22.26 22.30
CA LEU A 30 71.60 -23.40 23.25
C LEU A 30 70.56 -23.76 24.38
N GLU A 31 69.96 -24.95 24.22
CA GLU A 31 69.93 -26.11 25.14
C GLU A 31 69.62 -26.03 26.68
N ALA A 32 68.44 -26.60 27.03
CA ALA A 32 68.26 -27.90 27.73
C ALA A 32 68.14 -28.07 29.27
N LYS A 33 67.13 -28.91 29.62
CA LYS A 33 66.97 -29.89 30.75
C LYS A 33 66.34 -29.49 32.10
N HIS A 34 65.34 -30.34 32.45
CA HIS A 34 64.79 -30.85 33.73
C HIS A 34 65.03 -30.14 35.09
N GLY A 35 64.11 -30.19 36.07
CA GLY A 35 62.76 -30.82 36.10
C GLY A 35 62.33 -31.29 37.51
N ALA A 36 61.05 -31.70 37.65
CA ALA A 36 60.39 -32.29 38.84
C ALA A 36 60.24 -31.40 40.12
N GLU A 37 59.38 -31.70 41.11
CA GLU A 37 57.96 -32.15 41.13
C GLU A 37 57.36 -31.98 42.57
N GLN A 38 56.04 -32.21 42.75
CA GLN A 38 55.33 -32.60 44.00
C GLN A 38 55.00 -31.60 45.15
N ASN A 39 53.75 -31.11 45.13
CA ASN A 39 52.64 -31.47 46.06
C ASN A 39 52.51 -31.00 47.54
N LEU A 40 51.31 -30.40 47.82
CA LEU A 40 50.28 -30.73 48.86
C LEU A 40 50.02 -29.88 50.14
N THR A 41 48.71 -29.62 50.37
CA THR A 41 47.94 -29.30 51.63
C THR A 41 48.08 -27.93 52.34
N SER A 42 47.11 -27.43 53.16
CA SER A 42 45.61 -27.48 53.17
C SER A 42 44.98 -26.61 54.31
N LYS A 43 43.64 -26.37 54.25
CA LYS A 43 42.70 -25.87 55.32
C LYS A 43 42.81 -24.38 55.76
N ALA A 44 41.78 -23.71 56.30
CA ALA A 44 40.29 -23.83 56.39
C ALA A 44 39.74 -22.49 57.01
N HIS A 45 38.47 -22.14 57.27
CA HIS A 45 37.10 -22.73 57.29
C HIS A 45 36.15 -21.88 56.37
N GLY A 46 34.80 -21.82 56.38
CA GLY A 46 33.69 -22.26 57.27
C GLY A 46 33.36 -21.23 58.38
N SER A 47 32.12 -20.95 58.81
CA SER A 47 30.73 -21.33 58.42
C SER A 47 29.77 -20.19 58.89
N ASP A 48 28.43 -20.13 58.82
CA ASP A 48 27.24 -20.98 58.52
C ASP A 48 26.15 -20.04 57.88
N GLY A 49 24.91 -20.38 57.51
CA GLY A 49 24.05 -21.59 57.51
C GLY A 49 22.74 -21.25 56.73
N THR A 50 21.63 -22.00 56.60
CA THR A 50 21.11 -23.31 57.08
C THR A 50 19.56 -23.22 56.91
N PRO A 51 18.77 -24.23 56.48
CA PRO A 51 19.10 -25.45 55.71
C PRO A 51 18.04 -25.91 54.65
N CYS A 52 18.26 -27.09 54.07
CA CYS A 52 17.29 -28.03 53.45
C CYS A 52 16.65 -27.71 52.07
N SER A 53 16.26 -28.69 51.23
CA SER A 53 16.83 -30.01 50.84
C SER A 53 15.89 -30.69 49.83
N GLY A 54 16.39 -31.40 48.81
CA GLY A 54 15.51 -32.17 47.91
C GLY A 54 16.21 -32.91 46.76
N GLU A 55 16.88 -34.03 47.07
CA GLU A 55 17.30 -35.01 46.05
C GLU A 55 16.19 -36.04 45.78
N ALA A 56 16.27 -36.72 44.63
CA ALA A 56 15.21 -37.60 44.14
C ALA A 56 15.44 -39.09 44.48
N LYS A 57 14.38 -39.80 44.89
CA LYS A 57 13.99 -41.13 44.35
C LYS A 57 12.72 -41.74 44.97
N VAL A 58 12.00 -42.53 44.15
CA VAL A 58 11.16 -43.71 44.49
C VAL A 58 9.88 -43.41 45.31
N LEU A 59 8.67 -43.80 44.88
CA LEU A 59 8.17 -45.18 44.91
C LEU A 59 6.89 -45.38 44.03
N ASP A 60 6.81 -46.55 43.37
CA ASP A 60 5.69 -47.43 42.92
C ASP A 60 4.24 -46.88 42.76
N VAL A 61 3.39 -47.38 41.85
CA VAL A 61 2.86 -48.77 41.80
C VAL A 61 2.52 -49.28 40.38
N ALA A 62 3.06 -50.48 40.08
CA ALA A 62 2.52 -51.67 39.38
C ALA A 62 1.32 -51.58 38.38
N THR A 63 1.12 -52.49 37.42
CA THR A 63 1.59 -53.91 37.33
C THR A 63 1.58 -54.42 35.88
N SER A 64 2.44 -55.42 35.58
CA SER A 64 2.36 -56.46 34.52
C SER A 64 1.98 -56.13 33.05
N GLY A 65 2.67 -56.68 32.05
CA GLY A 65 3.88 -57.52 32.15
C GLY A 65 4.38 -58.16 30.85
N ASN A 66 5.69 -58.03 30.64
CA ASN A 66 6.66 -59.05 30.21
C ASN A 66 6.41 -60.01 29.00
N ILE A 67 7.43 -60.04 28.13
CA ILE A 67 8.00 -61.22 27.43
C ILE A 67 7.12 -61.74 26.24
N THR A 68 7.61 -62.08 25.04
CA THR A 68 8.91 -62.67 24.60
C THR A 68 9.39 -62.09 23.25
N ALA A 69 10.58 -62.49 22.78
CA ALA A 69 11.12 -62.19 21.44
C ALA A 69 11.15 -63.42 20.50
N SER A 70 10.94 -63.20 19.20
CA SER A 70 11.27 -64.04 18.01
C SER A 70 10.59 -63.38 16.79
N ALA A 71 11.18 -63.13 15.61
CA ALA A 71 11.98 -63.96 14.70
C ALA A 71 11.13 -64.92 13.83
N GLY A 72 11.31 -64.85 12.50
CA GLY A 72 10.42 -65.44 11.46
C GLY A 72 9.51 -64.35 10.85
N ALA A 73 9.52 -63.94 9.58
CA ALA A 73 9.87 -64.53 8.27
C ALA A 73 8.77 -65.39 7.62
N GLN A 74 8.32 -64.96 6.42
CA GLN A 74 7.52 -65.70 5.41
C GLN A 74 6.08 -66.11 5.82
N CYS A 75 5.09 -66.29 4.92
CA CYS A 75 4.87 -65.82 3.53
C CYS A 75 3.37 -65.99 3.18
N ASN A 76 2.98 -65.60 1.95
CA ASN A 76 1.70 -65.87 1.26
C ASN A 76 0.49 -65.04 1.75
N THR A 77 -0.30 -64.32 0.94
CA THR A 77 -0.83 -64.50 -0.44
C THR A 77 -2.14 -65.29 -0.49
N GLU A 78 -3.26 -64.57 -0.67
CA GLU A 78 -4.45 -64.91 -1.48
C GLU A 78 -5.37 -63.65 -1.54
N ASN A 79 -5.63 -63.05 -2.70
CA ASN A 79 -6.60 -63.40 -3.75
C ASN A 79 -8.07 -62.96 -3.50
N LYS A 80 -8.47 -61.74 -3.95
CA LYS A 80 -9.47 -61.50 -5.04
C LYS A 80 -10.03 -60.07 -5.12
N ILE A 81 -9.77 -59.43 -6.28
CA ILE A 81 -10.71 -58.80 -7.25
C ILE A 81 -11.68 -57.68 -6.78
N PRO A 82 -11.89 -56.58 -7.57
CA PRO A 82 -12.36 -55.30 -7.05
C PRO A 82 -13.82 -54.93 -7.39
N GLN A 83 -14.38 -53.89 -6.75
CA GLN A 83 -15.53 -53.14 -7.28
C GLN A 83 -15.61 -51.65 -6.87
N GLN A 84 -15.70 -50.80 -7.91
CA GLN A 84 -16.55 -49.59 -8.02
C GLN A 84 -16.49 -48.46 -6.95
N SER A 85 -15.68 -47.44 -7.26
CA SER A 85 -16.12 -46.04 -7.51
C SER A 85 -17.29 -45.46 -6.69
N ALA A 86 -16.97 -44.50 -5.81
CA ALA A 86 -17.86 -43.40 -5.42
C ALA A 86 -17.12 -42.05 -5.53
N ARG A 87 -17.87 -40.94 -5.71
CA ARG A 87 -17.31 -39.59 -5.92
C ARG A 87 -17.20 -38.79 -4.62
N THR A 88 -16.07 -38.11 -4.44
CA THR A 88 -15.88 -36.96 -3.52
C THR A 88 -14.97 -35.98 -4.28
N VAL A 89 -15.47 -34.87 -4.82
CA VAL A 89 -15.69 -33.58 -4.12
C VAL A 89 -14.44 -33.17 -3.34
N GLY A 90 -13.72 -32.16 -3.85
CA GLY A 90 -12.45 -31.73 -3.28
C GLY A 90 -12.60 -30.97 -1.96
N GLY A 91 -11.87 -31.42 -0.95
CA GLY A 91 -11.51 -30.64 0.24
C GLY A 91 -10.01 -30.33 0.22
N ALA A 92 -9.59 -29.25 0.87
CA ALA A 92 -8.17 -28.86 0.89
C ALA A 92 -7.34 -29.82 1.76
N GLU A 93 -6.23 -30.33 1.22
CA GLU A 93 -5.23 -31.05 2.00
C GLU A 93 -4.38 -30.06 2.82
N ALA A 94 -4.27 -30.33 4.12
CA ALA A 94 -3.27 -29.66 4.96
C ALA A 94 -1.86 -30.15 4.57
N PRO A 95 -0.81 -29.33 4.72
CA PRO A 95 0.52 -29.68 4.25
C PRO A 95 1.08 -30.87 5.03
N ALA A 96 1.23 -32.01 4.35
CA ALA A 96 2.08 -33.08 4.82
C ALA A 96 3.53 -32.57 4.97
N SER A 97 4.27 -33.09 5.94
CA SER A 97 5.66 -32.71 6.19
C SER A 97 6.55 -33.03 4.99
N LEU A 98 6.89 -32.01 4.21
CA LEU A 98 7.71 -32.14 3.00
C LEU A 98 9.14 -32.55 3.36
N THR A 99 9.47 -33.82 3.11
CA THR A 99 10.84 -34.28 2.91
C THR A 99 11.48 -33.51 1.75
N SER A 100 12.81 -33.35 1.81
CA SER A 100 13.57 -32.60 0.81
C SER A 100 13.34 -33.10 -0.62
N LEU A 101 13.03 -32.16 -1.54
CA LEU A 101 13.02 -32.43 -2.97
C LEU A 101 14.39 -32.98 -3.43
N PRO A 102 14.43 -33.96 -4.36
CA PRO A 102 15.69 -34.49 -4.88
C PRO A 102 16.47 -33.43 -5.67
N ALA A 103 17.80 -33.54 -5.66
CA ALA A 103 18.68 -32.60 -6.36
C ALA A 103 18.49 -32.65 -7.88
N ARG A 104 18.52 -31.49 -8.53
CA ARG A 104 18.30 -31.37 -9.97
C ARG A 104 19.54 -31.82 -10.76
N LEU A 105 19.32 -32.70 -11.73
CA LEU A 105 20.32 -33.26 -12.65
C LEU A 105 20.19 -32.67 -14.07
N PRO A 106 21.26 -32.68 -14.90
CA PRO A 106 21.21 -32.18 -16.27
C PRO A 106 20.39 -33.07 -17.22
N THR A 107 19.81 -32.49 -18.26
CA THR A 107 19.11 -33.24 -19.32
C THR A 107 20.11 -33.72 -20.37
N PHE A 108 20.69 -34.89 -20.14
CA PHE A 108 21.66 -35.47 -21.06
C PHE A 108 21.02 -35.76 -22.44
N HIS A 109 21.59 -35.16 -23.49
CA HIS A 109 21.11 -35.10 -24.87
C HIS A 109 22.06 -35.79 -25.86
N ALA A 110 23.35 -35.95 -25.54
CA ALA A 110 24.30 -36.68 -26.37
C ALA A 110 24.11 -38.19 -26.22
N SER A 111 23.89 -38.71 -25.00
CA SER A 111 23.56 -40.13 -24.79
C SER A 111 22.26 -40.59 -25.48
N ALA A 112 21.39 -39.67 -25.90
CA ALA A 112 20.20 -39.98 -26.71
C ALA A 112 20.51 -40.21 -28.20
N GLN A 113 21.74 -39.92 -28.67
CA GLN A 113 22.14 -40.05 -30.08
C GLN A 113 22.62 -41.47 -30.45
N GLY A 114 22.48 -42.42 -29.53
CA GLY A 114 22.72 -43.85 -29.74
C GLY A 114 24.14 -44.32 -29.37
N PRO A 115 24.32 -45.64 -29.11
CA PRO A 115 25.55 -46.19 -28.57
C PRO A 115 26.79 -45.99 -29.45
N TRP A 116 26.62 -45.92 -30.78
CA TRP A 116 27.72 -45.66 -31.71
C TRP A 116 28.44 -44.34 -31.46
N CYS A 117 27.74 -43.30 -31.00
CA CYS A 117 28.36 -42.03 -30.64
C CYS A 117 29.29 -42.19 -29.42
N ALA A 118 28.95 -43.04 -28.44
CA ALA A 118 29.82 -43.33 -27.30
C ALA A 118 31.09 -44.09 -27.73
N VAL A 119 30.97 -45.08 -28.62
CA VAL A 119 32.12 -45.84 -29.17
C VAL A 119 33.09 -44.93 -29.91
N ILE A 120 32.59 -44.04 -30.78
CA ILE A 120 33.43 -43.09 -31.55
C ILE A 120 34.11 -42.08 -30.61
N SER A 121 33.40 -41.60 -29.59
CA SER A 121 33.94 -40.64 -28.61
C SER A 121 35.03 -41.25 -27.74
N TYR A 122 34.86 -42.50 -27.32
CA TYR A 122 35.87 -43.29 -26.60
C TYR A 122 37.13 -43.47 -27.45
N ASP A 123 37.00 -43.92 -28.71
CA ASP A 123 38.13 -44.12 -29.63
C ASP A 123 38.90 -42.81 -29.87
N ALA A 124 38.19 -41.69 -29.99
CA ALA A 124 38.81 -40.36 -30.06
C ALA A 124 39.57 -39.99 -28.76
N CYS A 125 38.99 -40.22 -27.58
CA CYS A 125 39.65 -39.96 -26.29
C CYS A 125 40.91 -40.83 -26.10
N VAL A 126 40.86 -42.12 -26.46
CA VAL A 126 42.01 -43.03 -26.36
C VAL A 126 43.12 -42.62 -27.32
N ARG A 127 42.80 -42.29 -28.58
CA ARG A 127 43.80 -41.81 -29.57
C ARG A 127 44.47 -40.51 -29.13
N LEU A 128 43.70 -39.58 -28.57
CA LEU A 128 44.21 -38.34 -27.99
C LEU A 128 45.20 -38.63 -26.85
N CYS A 129 44.82 -39.45 -25.88
CA CYS A 129 45.66 -39.79 -24.73
C CYS A 129 46.95 -40.49 -25.17
N LEU A 130 46.88 -41.46 -26.09
CA LEU A 130 48.07 -42.11 -26.66
C LEU A 130 48.99 -41.12 -27.38
N HIS A 131 48.44 -40.18 -28.14
CA HIS A 131 49.20 -39.17 -28.88
C HIS A 131 49.89 -38.15 -27.96
N LEU A 132 49.24 -37.75 -26.87
CA LEU A 132 49.81 -36.82 -25.88
C LEU A 132 50.79 -37.52 -24.93
N TRP A 133 50.54 -38.78 -24.56
CA TRP A 133 51.49 -39.58 -23.79
C TRP A 133 52.80 -39.81 -24.57
N ALA A 134 52.70 -40.07 -25.89
CA ALA A 134 53.86 -40.14 -26.78
C ALA A 134 54.63 -38.80 -26.93
N LYS A 135 54.06 -37.68 -26.46
CA LYS A 135 54.72 -36.36 -26.35
C LYS A 135 55.23 -36.04 -24.93
N GLY A 136 55.05 -36.93 -23.96
CA GLY A 136 55.51 -36.76 -22.57
C GLY A 136 54.52 -36.04 -21.64
N CYS A 137 53.23 -35.97 -21.98
CA CYS A 137 52.17 -35.52 -21.08
C CYS A 137 52.05 -36.43 -19.84
N VAL A 138 51.85 -35.85 -18.66
CA VAL A 138 51.80 -36.56 -17.37
C VAL A 138 50.37 -36.87 -16.90
N GLU A 139 49.38 -36.22 -17.50
CA GLU A 139 47.95 -36.37 -17.24
C GLU A 139 47.34 -37.53 -18.06
N ALA A 140 47.85 -37.76 -19.27
CA ALA A 140 47.36 -38.79 -20.19
C ALA A 140 47.41 -40.24 -19.66
N PRO A 141 48.40 -40.69 -18.86
CA PRO A 141 48.43 -42.06 -18.32
C PRO A 141 47.20 -42.46 -17.51
N ILE A 142 46.60 -41.51 -16.77
CA ILE A 142 45.41 -41.71 -15.90
C ILE A 142 44.22 -42.28 -16.71
N PHE A 143 44.15 -41.97 -18.01
CA PHE A 143 43.10 -42.42 -18.92
C PHE A 143 43.46 -43.70 -19.70
N LEU A 144 44.71 -44.15 -19.62
CA LEU A 144 45.25 -45.31 -20.34
C LEU A 144 45.51 -46.52 -19.42
N GLU A 145 45.58 -46.30 -18.10
CA GLU A 145 45.69 -47.35 -17.09
C GLU A 145 44.63 -48.46 -17.25
N ASN A 146 45.04 -49.69 -16.92
CA ASN A 146 44.23 -50.92 -17.03
C ASN A 146 43.50 -51.05 -18.38
N GLU A 147 44.23 -50.90 -19.50
CA GLU A 147 43.68 -50.89 -20.87
C GLU A 147 42.55 -49.85 -21.06
N CYS A 148 42.76 -48.65 -20.54
CA CYS A 148 41.77 -47.57 -20.50
C CYS A 148 40.49 -47.92 -19.71
N GLU A 149 40.58 -48.71 -18.62
CA GLU A 149 39.44 -49.14 -17.78
C GLU A 149 38.52 -47.97 -17.40
N LEU A 150 39.12 -46.87 -16.93
CA LEU A 150 38.41 -45.66 -16.55
C LEU A 150 37.56 -45.13 -17.71
N LEU A 151 38.10 -45.04 -18.93
CA LEU A 151 37.33 -44.63 -20.12
C LEU A 151 36.31 -45.69 -20.57
N ARG A 152 36.64 -46.99 -20.51
CA ARG A 152 35.72 -48.09 -20.91
C ARG A 152 34.45 -48.08 -20.06
N ASN A 153 34.62 -47.87 -18.75
CA ASN A 153 33.54 -47.79 -17.79
C ASN A 153 32.78 -46.46 -17.92
N ALA A 154 33.48 -45.34 -18.12
CA ALA A 154 32.90 -44.00 -18.29
C ALA A 154 31.92 -43.91 -19.48
N PHE A 155 32.31 -44.45 -20.64
CA PHE A 155 31.47 -44.48 -21.84
C PHE A 155 30.46 -45.66 -21.85
N GLY A 156 30.36 -46.43 -20.76
CA GLY A 156 29.42 -47.55 -20.64
C GLY A 156 29.68 -48.72 -21.58
N LEU A 157 30.87 -48.82 -22.18
CA LEU A 157 31.12 -49.74 -23.31
C LEU A 157 31.02 -51.21 -22.93
N GLN A 158 31.27 -51.55 -21.67
CA GLN A 158 31.05 -52.90 -21.14
C GLN A 158 29.58 -53.33 -21.24
N GLN A 159 28.64 -52.38 -21.16
CA GLN A 159 27.20 -52.63 -21.32
C GLN A 159 26.76 -52.65 -22.80
N VAL A 160 27.56 -52.08 -23.71
CA VAL A 160 27.20 -51.86 -25.13
C VAL A 160 27.83 -52.88 -26.07
N LEU A 161 29.06 -53.33 -25.78
CA LEU A 161 29.86 -54.18 -26.66
C LEU A 161 30.16 -55.57 -26.09
N LEU A 162 29.87 -55.83 -24.80
CA LEU A 162 30.32 -57.03 -24.08
C LEU A 162 29.21 -57.78 -23.31
N GLN A 163 27.94 -57.39 -23.42
CA GLN A 163 26.84 -58.20 -22.84
C GLN A 163 26.62 -59.48 -23.66
N SER A 164 26.42 -60.60 -22.98
CA SER A 164 25.86 -61.81 -23.61
C SER A 164 24.35 -61.66 -23.82
N GLU A 165 23.78 -62.46 -24.72
CA GLU A 165 22.34 -62.49 -25.00
C GLU A 165 21.50 -62.83 -23.75
N GLU A 166 22.10 -63.55 -22.79
CA GLU A 166 21.49 -63.95 -21.52
C GLU A 166 21.36 -62.79 -20.52
N GLU A 167 22.33 -61.85 -20.47
CA GLU A 167 22.24 -60.69 -19.57
C GLU A 167 21.16 -59.68 -20.00
N LEU A 168 20.96 -59.50 -21.31
CA LEU A 168 19.95 -58.60 -21.87
C LEU A 168 18.53 -59.02 -21.46
N LEU A 169 18.27 -60.33 -21.39
CA LEU A 169 16.98 -60.88 -20.96
C LEU A 169 16.77 -60.72 -19.43
N ALA A 170 17.83 -60.72 -18.63
CA ALA A 170 17.73 -60.51 -17.19
C ALA A 170 17.38 -59.04 -16.84
N LYS A 171 18.08 -58.06 -17.45
CA LYS A 171 17.96 -56.63 -17.08
C LYS A 171 16.62 -55.98 -17.44
N GLN A 172 15.91 -56.49 -18.46
CA GLN A 172 14.57 -55.99 -18.82
C GLN A 172 13.54 -56.07 -17.68
N SER A 173 13.81 -56.88 -16.64
CA SER A 173 12.93 -57.04 -15.48
C SER A 173 13.04 -55.96 -14.40
N THR A 174 14.09 -55.13 -14.41
CA THR A 174 14.46 -54.30 -13.23
C THR A 174 14.76 -52.83 -13.49
N GLU A 175 15.07 -52.39 -14.71
CA GLU A 175 15.34 -50.97 -15.02
C GLU A 175 14.11 -50.13 -15.46
N LEU A 176 12.89 -50.65 -15.23
CA LEU A 176 11.63 -49.99 -15.62
C LEU A 176 11.13 -48.89 -14.65
N ILE A 177 12.01 -48.37 -13.78
CA ILE A 177 11.76 -47.16 -12.97
C ILE A 177 12.98 -46.23 -13.09
N SER A 178 13.02 -45.46 -14.18
CA SER A 178 13.67 -44.15 -14.19
C SER A 178 12.58 -43.09 -14.24
N GLU A 179 12.68 -42.04 -13.42
CA GLU A 179 11.69 -40.96 -13.36
C GLU A 179 11.80 -40.06 -14.60
N GLY A 180 11.25 -40.53 -15.71
CA GLY A 180 11.07 -39.76 -16.92
C GLY A 180 10.09 -38.61 -16.70
N ALA A 181 10.58 -37.48 -16.17
CA ALA A 181 9.85 -36.23 -16.10
C ALA A 181 9.28 -35.92 -17.50
N VAL A 182 7.96 -35.71 -17.58
CA VAL A 182 7.23 -35.63 -18.86
C VAL A 182 7.91 -34.64 -19.80
N LEU A 183 8.48 -35.16 -20.89
CA LEU A 183 9.08 -34.38 -21.96
C LEU A 183 8.02 -33.45 -22.56
N LYS A 184 7.97 -32.21 -22.07
CA LYS A 184 7.38 -31.10 -22.83
C LYS A 184 8.10 -31.13 -24.18
N PRO A 185 7.39 -31.31 -25.31
CA PRO A 185 8.05 -31.41 -26.60
C PRO A 185 8.81 -30.11 -26.83
N LYS A 186 10.16 -30.19 -26.91
CA LYS A 186 10.96 -29.06 -27.39
C LYS A 186 10.36 -28.63 -28.72
N LYS A 187 10.12 -27.33 -28.91
CA LYS A 187 9.69 -26.79 -30.21
C LYS A 187 10.85 -26.94 -31.20
N VAL A 188 11.00 -28.13 -31.77
CA VAL A 188 11.96 -28.40 -32.84
C VAL A 188 11.59 -27.49 -34.01
N ILE A 189 12.42 -26.48 -34.24
CA ILE A 189 12.22 -25.54 -35.34
C ILE A 189 12.44 -26.32 -36.64
N GLY A 190 11.38 -26.40 -37.45
CA GLY A 190 11.30 -27.28 -38.61
C GLY A 190 12.04 -26.75 -39.83
N LYS A 191 12.38 -27.66 -40.74
CA LYS A 191 12.97 -27.33 -42.05
C LYS A 191 11.91 -26.70 -42.96
N ILE A 192 12.18 -25.51 -43.50
CA ILE A 192 11.31 -24.85 -44.49
C ILE A 192 11.79 -25.24 -45.89
N LYS A 193 11.03 -26.05 -46.63
CA LYS A 193 11.31 -26.32 -48.05
C LYS A 193 10.54 -25.35 -48.94
N VAL A 194 11.24 -24.44 -49.62
CA VAL A 194 10.67 -23.34 -50.42
C VAL A 194 10.93 -23.56 -51.92
N GLN A 195 9.93 -23.25 -52.74
CA GLN A 195 9.99 -23.34 -54.19
C GLN A 195 9.20 -22.19 -54.84
N VAL A 196 9.85 -21.36 -55.65
CA VAL A 196 9.19 -20.28 -56.38
C VAL A 196 8.52 -20.82 -57.64
N ARG A 197 7.21 -20.68 -57.75
CA ARG A 197 6.42 -21.23 -58.86
C ARG A 197 6.09 -20.21 -59.95
N LYS A 198 5.60 -19.02 -59.60
CA LYS A 198 5.17 -17.98 -60.55
C LYS A 198 5.35 -16.57 -59.99
N VAL A 199 5.63 -15.60 -60.86
CA VAL A 199 5.63 -14.16 -60.55
C VAL A 199 4.57 -13.50 -61.44
N LYS A 200 3.79 -12.57 -60.87
CA LYS A 200 2.90 -11.65 -61.59
C LYS A 200 3.20 -10.21 -61.18
N MET A 201 3.68 -9.38 -62.10
CA MET A 201 3.89 -7.93 -61.90
C MET A 201 2.70 -7.08 -62.40
N ALA A 202 1.52 -7.68 -62.51
CA ALA A 202 0.30 -7.02 -62.95
C ALA A 202 -0.80 -7.23 -61.91
N LEU A 203 -1.53 -6.16 -61.60
CA LEU A 203 -2.74 -6.21 -60.77
C LEU A 203 -3.89 -6.79 -61.60
N ASP A 204 -4.19 -8.08 -61.40
CA ASP A 204 -5.44 -8.67 -61.92
C ASP A 204 -6.64 -7.89 -61.35
N PRO A 205 -7.62 -7.45 -62.16
CA PRO A 205 -8.83 -6.81 -61.66
C PRO A 205 -9.66 -7.79 -60.80
N PRO A 206 -10.50 -7.30 -59.87
CA PRO A 206 -11.23 -8.15 -58.93
C PRO A 206 -12.14 -9.14 -59.64
N SER A 207 -12.14 -10.39 -59.17
CA SER A 207 -12.75 -11.54 -59.84
C SER A 207 -14.27 -11.47 -59.88
N GLY A 208 -14.83 -11.02 -61.00
CA GLY A 208 -16.28 -10.99 -61.25
C GLY A 208 -16.62 -11.01 -62.74
N CYS A 209 -17.51 -11.92 -63.14
CA CYS A 209 -18.00 -12.17 -64.50
C CYS A 209 -16.95 -12.69 -65.51
N SER A 210 -17.37 -13.67 -66.32
CA SER A 210 -16.50 -14.50 -67.15
C SER A 210 -16.81 -14.36 -68.65
N PHE A 211 -15.96 -13.65 -69.40
CA PHE A 211 -15.92 -13.72 -70.88
C PHE A 211 -14.48 -13.55 -71.38
N SER A 212 -14.13 -14.24 -72.47
CA SER A 212 -12.77 -14.32 -73.02
C SER A 212 -12.29 -13.01 -73.67
N PRO A 213 -10.98 -12.70 -73.63
CA PRO A 213 -10.45 -11.42 -74.09
C PRO A 213 -10.30 -11.34 -75.62
N LEU A 214 -10.50 -10.13 -76.16
CA LEU A 214 -10.03 -9.71 -77.48
C LEU A 214 -8.98 -8.61 -77.30
N GLN A 215 -7.80 -8.78 -77.88
CA GLN A 215 -6.75 -7.76 -77.89
C GLN A 215 -7.07 -6.67 -78.93
N LEU A 216 -6.93 -5.40 -78.53
CA LEU A 216 -6.76 -4.25 -79.42
C LEU A 216 -5.69 -3.30 -78.81
N PRO A 217 -5.00 -2.47 -79.63
CA PRO A 217 -3.61 -2.11 -79.35
C PRO A 217 -3.38 -0.74 -78.71
N ILE A 218 -2.14 -0.50 -78.30
CA ILE A 218 -1.64 0.75 -77.72
C ILE A 218 -1.73 1.90 -78.73
N VAL A 219 -2.49 2.94 -78.39
CA VAL A 219 -2.52 4.24 -79.08
C VAL A 219 -2.07 5.34 -78.12
N LYS A 220 -1.34 6.34 -78.63
CA LYS A 220 -0.58 7.31 -77.82
C LYS A 220 -1.49 8.13 -76.87
N ILE A 221 -1.15 8.11 -75.59
CA ILE A 221 -1.90 8.76 -74.49
C ILE A 221 -1.82 10.30 -74.49
N GLU A 222 -0.85 10.87 -75.20
CA GLU A 222 -0.54 12.31 -75.14
C GLU A 222 -1.66 13.20 -75.72
N THR A 223 -2.27 12.80 -76.84
CA THR A 223 -3.44 13.49 -77.42
C THR A 223 -4.70 13.35 -76.55
N LEU A 224 -4.81 12.30 -75.73
CA LEU A 224 -5.92 12.17 -74.78
C LEU A 224 -5.75 13.07 -73.56
N ARG A 225 -4.53 13.27 -73.06
CA ARG A 225 -4.27 14.18 -71.92
C ARG A 225 -4.69 15.62 -72.22
N TYR A 226 -4.33 16.16 -73.38
CA TYR A 226 -4.65 17.54 -73.76
C TYR A 226 -6.17 17.80 -73.79
N ASN A 227 -6.94 16.85 -74.34
CA ASN A 227 -8.40 16.94 -74.40
C ASN A 227 -9.06 16.70 -73.02
N LEU A 228 -8.48 15.85 -72.17
CA LEU A 228 -8.95 15.66 -70.79
C LEU A 228 -8.74 16.92 -69.92
N SER A 229 -7.62 17.64 -70.08
CA SER A 229 -7.43 18.92 -69.38
C SER A 229 -8.46 19.98 -69.77
N SER A 230 -8.85 20.06 -71.05
CA SER A 230 -9.92 20.94 -71.55
C SER A 230 -11.30 20.59 -70.98
N LEU A 231 -11.57 19.29 -70.82
CA LEU A 231 -12.79 18.79 -70.16
C LEU A 231 -12.79 19.10 -68.65
N GLN A 232 -11.67 18.89 -67.96
CA GLN A 232 -11.55 19.20 -66.53
C GLN A 232 -11.68 20.69 -66.22
N SER A 233 -11.09 21.60 -67.02
CA SER A 233 -11.26 23.04 -66.83
C SER A 233 -12.73 23.44 -66.96
N THR A 234 -13.44 22.89 -67.95
CA THR A 234 -14.87 23.18 -68.21
C THR A 234 -15.80 22.60 -67.14
N ILE A 235 -15.48 21.46 -66.54
CA ILE A 235 -16.23 20.90 -65.41
C ILE A 235 -15.96 21.68 -64.11
N SER A 236 -14.71 22.12 -63.88
CA SER A 236 -14.32 22.84 -62.67
C SER A 236 -14.98 24.22 -62.51
N SER A 237 -15.23 24.93 -63.63
CA SER A 237 -15.95 26.21 -63.62
C SER A 237 -17.43 26.02 -63.27
N GLY A 238 -18.06 24.95 -63.77
CA GLY A 238 -19.43 24.58 -63.41
C GLY A 238 -19.59 24.20 -61.94
N PHE A 239 -18.63 23.45 -61.38
CA PHE A 239 -18.67 23.05 -59.96
C PHE A 239 -18.57 24.24 -58.99
N ASN A 240 -17.79 25.27 -59.35
CA ASN A 240 -17.68 26.51 -58.57
C ASN A 240 -18.94 27.40 -58.59
N ALA A 241 -19.93 27.09 -59.44
CA ALA A 241 -21.23 27.75 -59.41
C ALA A 241 -22.18 27.14 -58.35
N LEU A 242 -22.11 25.83 -58.10
CA LEU A 242 -22.98 25.15 -57.13
C LEU A 242 -22.54 25.31 -55.66
N SER A 243 -21.27 25.59 -55.39
CA SER A 243 -20.71 25.63 -54.03
C SER A 243 -21.16 26.81 -53.16
N LYS A 244 -21.97 27.74 -53.70
CA LYS A 244 -22.46 28.94 -52.97
C LYS A 244 -23.79 28.78 -52.23
N VAL A 245 -24.47 27.63 -52.31
CA VAL A 245 -25.74 27.41 -51.59
C VAL A 245 -25.49 26.77 -50.21
N ARG A 246 -25.35 27.61 -49.17
CA ARG A 246 -25.36 27.15 -47.77
C ARG A 246 -26.79 27.05 -47.24
N VAL A 247 -27.22 25.85 -46.84
CA VAL A 247 -28.35 25.65 -45.92
C VAL A 247 -27.94 24.60 -44.88
N ALA A 248 -28.05 24.92 -43.59
CA ALA A 248 -27.67 24.01 -42.51
C ALA A 248 -28.83 23.02 -42.19
N PRO A 249 -28.54 21.75 -41.88
CA PRO A 249 -29.57 20.78 -41.53
C PRO A 249 -30.12 21.04 -40.12
N ARG A 250 -31.42 21.38 -40.02
CA ARG A 250 -32.19 21.21 -38.78
C ARG A 250 -32.84 19.84 -38.77
N VAL A 251 -32.61 19.08 -37.71
CA VAL A 251 -33.30 17.81 -37.46
C VAL A 251 -34.53 18.05 -36.58
N PRO A 252 -35.72 17.60 -37.01
CA PRO A 252 -36.82 17.21 -36.12
C PRO A 252 -36.88 15.68 -35.96
N ALA A 253 -37.40 15.20 -34.83
CA ALA A 253 -37.41 13.78 -34.49
C ALA A 253 -38.60 12.98 -35.09
N ASN A 254 -38.44 11.66 -35.10
CA ASN A 254 -39.47 10.63 -35.35
C ASN A 254 -40.10 10.58 -36.75
N GLY A 255 -39.51 9.79 -37.65
CA GLY A 255 -40.11 9.38 -38.92
C GLY A 255 -39.34 8.22 -39.58
N SER A 256 -40.04 7.23 -40.15
CA SER A 256 -39.43 6.04 -40.76
C SER A 256 -38.95 6.28 -42.20
N PHE A 257 -37.72 5.87 -42.51
CA PHE A 257 -37.06 6.04 -43.81
C PHE A 257 -37.51 5.00 -44.85
N SER A 258 -38.68 5.19 -45.48
CA SER A 258 -39.16 4.29 -46.56
C SER A 258 -39.58 4.97 -47.87
N ARG A 259 -39.55 6.31 -47.97
CA ARG A 259 -40.07 7.07 -49.13
C ARG A 259 -39.11 8.03 -49.83
N HIS A 260 -37.79 7.91 -49.61
CA HIS A 260 -36.79 8.75 -50.32
C HIS A 260 -35.83 7.96 -51.24
N SER A 261 -35.73 6.65 -51.11
CA SER A 261 -34.92 5.80 -52.01
C SER A 261 -35.48 5.75 -53.44
N LEU A 262 -36.80 5.65 -53.60
CA LEU A 262 -37.45 5.42 -54.89
C LEU A 262 -37.24 6.55 -55.90
N ALA A 263 -37.30 7.81 -55.47
CA ALA A 263 -37.12 8.98 -56.34
C ALA A 263 -35.69 9.07 -56.92
N TYR A 264 -34.68 8.70 -56.13
CA TYR A 264 -33.28 8.69 -56.54
C TYR A 264 -33.02 7.60 -57.60
N VAL A 265 -33.62 6.41 -57.41
CA VAL A 265 -33.51 5.28 -58.35
C VAL A 265 -34.24 5.56 -59.67
N SER A 266 -35.40 6.25 -59.64
CA SER A 266 -36.11 6.63 -60.88
C SER A 266 -35.34 7.65 -61.73
N ALA A 267 -34.56 8.54 -61.12
CA ALA A 267 -33.72 9.49 -61.86
C ALA A 267 -32.52 8.77 -62.52
N GLY A 268 -31.80 7.94 -61.76
CA GLY A 268 -30.63 7.20 -62.29
C GLY A 268 -30.96 6.25 -63.43
N THR A 269 -32.13 5.61 -63.41
CA THR A 269 -32.56 4.67 -64.46
C THR A 269 -32.93 5.33 -65.79
N GLN A 270 -33.33 6.61 -65.79
CA GLN A 270 -33.50 7.37 -67.05
C GLN A 270 -32.16 7.84 -67.63
N TYR A 271 -31.23 8.29 -66.78
CA TYR A 271 -29.88 8.71 -67.21
C TYR A 271 -29.11 7.56 -67.89
N ILE A 272 -29.10 6.37 -67.26
CA ILE A 272 -28.42 5.18 -67.81
C ILE A 272 -29.02 4.76 -69.16
N LYS A 273 -30.33 4.90 -69.38
CA LYS A 273 -30.96 4.60 -70.68
C LYS A 273 -30.52 5.55 -71.80
N GLN A 274 -30.31 6.84 -71.52
CA GLN A 274 -29.83 7.79 -72.53
C GLN A 274 -28.35 7.56 -72.89
N VAL A 275 -27.48 7.33 -71.90
CA VAL A 275 -26.06 7.02 -72.15
C VAL A 275 -25.88 5.69 -72.90
N SER A 276 -26.70 4.69 -72.58
CA SER A 276 -26.74 3.39 -73.28
C SER A 276 -27.11 3.51 -74.77
N GLY A 277 -28.00 4.44 -75.12
CA GLY A 277 -28.37 4.72 -76.51
C GLY A 277 -27.21 5.32 -77.32
N LEU A 278 -26.48 6.27 -76.72
CA LEU A 278 -25.38 7.00 -77.39
C LEU A 278 -24.16 6.13 -77.68
N LEU A 279 -23.77 5.23 -76.77
CA LEU A 279 -22.67 4.29 -77.02
C LEU A 279 -22.96 3.31 -78.18
N LYS A 280 -24.23 3.06 -78.50
CA LYS A 280 -24.64 2.03 -79.47
C LYS A 280 -24.47 2.46 -80.93
N VAL A 281 -24.20 3.74 -81.19
CA VAL A 281 -24.03 4.30 -82.55
C VAL A 281 -22.56 4.26 -83.03
N GLY A 282 -21.58 4.19 -82.12
CA GLY A 282 -20.16 4.20 -82.47
C GLY A 282 -19.53 2.85 -82.85
N VAL A 283 -20.28 1.75 -82.81
CA VAL A 283 -19.71 0.37 -82.79
C VAL A 283 -19.86 -0.37 -84.14
N THR A 284 -20.51 0.22 -85.15
CA THR A 284 -20.76 -0.43 -86.45
C THR A 284 -19.69 -0.21 -87.52
N THR A 285 -18.71 0.68 -87.30
CA THR A 285 -17.81 1.18 -88.36
C THR A 285 -16.40 0.57 -88.41
N LEU A 286 -16.05 -0.36 -87.51
CA LEU A 286 -14.71 -1.00 -87.47
C LEU A 286 -14.82 -2.53 -87.34
N ARG A 287 -15.02 -3.22 -88.48
CA ARG A 287 -15.03 -4.69 -88.55
C ARG A 287 -14.33 -5.23 -89.80
N SER A 288 -13.12 -4.73 -90.08
CA SER A 288 -12.40 -5.02 -91.33
C SER A 288 -10.87 -4.82 -91.23
N SER A 289 -10.18 -5.62 -90.42
CA SER A 289 -8.76 -6.04 -90.61
C SER A 289 -8.31 -7.01 -89.52
N SER A 290 -7.26 -7.78 -89.78
CA SER A 290 -6.78 -8.87 -88.92
C SER A 290 -5.26 -9.06 -89.01
N SER A 291 -4.62 -9.43 -87.90
CA SER A 291 -3.34 -10.15 -87.82
C SER A 291 -3.03 -10.52 -86.37
N SER A 292 -2.22 -11.56 -86.17
CA SER A 292 -1.81 -12.09 -84.88
C SER A 292 -0.41 -11.62 -84.48
N TYR A 293 -0.12 -11.51 -83.18
CA TYR A 293 1.25 -11.39 -82.68
C TYR A 293 1.43 -12.05 -81.31
N GLU A 294 2.59 -12.64 -81.08
CA GLU A 294 2.96 -13.34 -79.84
C GLU A 294 3.41 -12.36 -78.75
N VAL A 295 3.34 -12.78 -77.48
CA VAL A 295 3.81 -12.00 -76.32
C VAL A 295 5.03 -12.67 -75.71
N VAL A 296 6.15 -11.95 -75.67
CA VAL A 296 7.41 -12.41 -75.08
C VAL A 296 7.31 -12.46 -73.56
N GLN A 297 7.76 -13.56 -72.95
CA GLN A 297 7.69 -13.79 -71.52
C GLN A 297 8.92 -13.21 -70.79
N GLU A 298 8.74 -12.18 -69.97
CA GLU A 298 9.81 -11.62 -69.13
C GLU A 298 10.31 -12.65 -68.11
N LYS A 299 11.63 -12.83 -68.03
CA LYS A 299 12.29 -13.67 -67.02
C LYS A 299 12.65 -12.83 -65.80
N TYR A 300 11.88 -12.96 -64.72
CA TYR A 300 12.24 -12.44 -63.40
C TYR A 300 13.18 -13.41 -62.67
N CYS A 301 13.78 -12.94 -61.57
CA CYS A 301 14.61 -13.73 -60.67
C CYS A 301 14.26 -13.37 -59.22
N CYS A 302 14.28 -14.35 -58.32
CA CYS A 302 14.00 -14.14 -56.90
C CYS A 302 15.25 -14.44 -56.07
N LEU A 303 15.60 -13.56 -55.15
CA LEU A 303 16.65 -13.78 -54.15
C LEU A 303 15.97 -14.06 -52.81
N LEU A 304 16.18 -15.25 -52.27
CA LEU A 304 15.56 -15.74 -51.04
C LEU A 304 16.60 -15.76 -49.92
N ARG A 305 16.28 -15.15 -48.78
CA ARG A 305 17.12 -15.16 -47.58
C ARG A 305 16.25 -15.22 -46.33
N LEU A 306 16.82 -15.74 -45.26
CA LEU A 306 16.27 -15.57 -43.92
C LEU A 306 16.62 -14.17 -43.40
N LYS A 307 16.01 -13.78 -42.29
CA LYS A 307 16.24 -12.51 -41.59
C LYS A 307 17.48 -12.60 -40.69
N SER A 308 17.85 -13.82 -40.27
CA SER A 308 19.12 -14.20 -39.65
C SER A 308 20.32 -14.20 -40.61
N SER A 309 20.14 -14.71 -41.83
CA SER A 309 21.21 -14.86 -42.82
C SER A 309 21.70 -13.54 -43.42
N THR A 310 22.97 -13.45 -43.80
CA THR A 310 23.55 -12.22 -44.33
C THR A 310 23.07 -11.94 -45.75
N GLU A 311 23.26 -10.69 -46.20
CA GLU A 311 22.88 -10.27 -47.56
C GLU A 311 23.69 -11.00 -48.66
N GLY A 312 24.84 -11.58 -48.32
CA GLY A 312 25.65 -12.43 -49.21
C GLY A 312 25.13 -13.87 -49.36
N ASP A 313 24.32 -14.36 -48.43
CA ASP A 313 23.80 -15.74 -48.41
C ASP A 313 22.51 -15.91 -49.24
N ALA A 314 22.10 -14.87 -49.97
CA ALA A 314 20.82 -14.80 -50.67
C ALA A 314 20.76 -15.79 -51.86
N VAL A 315 19.90 -16.81 -51.73
CA VAL A 315 19.75 -17.89 -52.71
C VAL A 315 18.95 -17.40 -53.91
N ARG A 316 19.61 -17.33 -55.07
CA ARG A 316 19.00 -16.96 -56.34
C ARG A 316 18.19 -18.12 -56.94
N MET A 317 16.89 -17.93 -57.14
CA MET A 317 15.96 -18.91 -57.74
C MET A 317 15.16 -18.28 -58.90
N PRO A 318 15.11 -18.90 -60.10
CA PRO A 318 14.21 -18.52 -61.17
C PRO A 318 12.77 -18.98 -60.87
N PRO A 319 11.73 -18.16 -61.12
CA PRO A 319 10.35 -18.56 -60.92
C PRO A 319 9.96 -19.67 -61.92
N GLY A 320 9.54 -20.83 -61.39
CA GLY A 320 9.09 -21.95 -62.20
C GLY A 320 10.19 -22.93 -62.64
N SER A 321 11.44 -22.77 -62.20
CA SER A 321 12.53 -23.74 -62.47
C SER A 321 12.25 -25.14 -61.90
N GLY A 322 11.40 -25.23 -60.87
CA GLY A 322 11.15 -26.46 -60.13
C GLY A 322 12.14 -26.71 -58.98
N GLU A 323 13.20 -25.91 -58.87
CA GLU A 323 14.19 -26.01 -57.79
C GLU A 323 13.54 -25.78 -56.43
N THR A 324 14.04 -26.49 -55.41
CA THR A 324 13.57 -26.35 -54.03
C THR A 324 14.74 -26.07 -53.10
N HIS A 325 14.79 -24.90 -52.49
CA HIS A 325 15.76 -24.62 -51.44
C HIS A 325 15.23 -25.07 -50.07
N ILE A 326 16.13 -25.37 -49.13
CA ILE A 326 15.78 -25.70 -47.75
C ILE A 326 16.41 -24.64 -46.85
N PHE A 327 15.57 -23.92 -46.11
CA PHE A 327 15.99 -22.95 -45.12
C PHE A 327 15.80 -23.53 -43.71
N PHE A 328 16.77 -23.24 -42.84
CA PHE A 328 16.77 -23.61 -41.43
C PHE A 328 16.68 -22.30 -40.63
N PRO A 329 15.48 -21.86 -40.21
CA PRO A 329 15.33 -20.62 -39.46
C PRO A 329 15.89 -20.77 -38.05
N ASP A 330 16.60 -19.74 -37.56
CA ASP A 330 17.24 -19.78 -36.24
C ASP A 330 16.25 -19.51 -35.09
N SER A 331 15.09 -18.88 -35.38
CA SER A 331 14.01 -18.65 -34.42
C SER A 331 12.63 -18.59 -35.10
N LEU A 332 11.54 -18.59 -34.33
CA LEU A 332 10.17 -18.38 -34.85
C LEU A 332 9.91 -16.97 -35.42
N GLY A 333 10.80 -16.00 -35.15
CA GLY A 333 10.75 -14.64 -35.68
C GLY A 333 11.65 -14.41 -36.90
N ASP A 334 12.25 -15.48 -37.43
CA ASP A 334 13.16 -15.48 -38.57
C ASP A 334 12.37 -15.56 -39.90
N ASP A 335 11.81 -14.41 -40.30
CA ASP A 335 10.94 -14.30 -41.46
C ASP A 335 11.70 -14.54 -42.78
N LEU A 336 11.07 -15.24 -43.73
CA LEU A 336 11.64 -15.46 -45.06
C LEU A 336 11.44 -14.20 -45.92
N ILE A 337 12.54 -13.55 -46.30
CA ILE A 337 12.57 -12.37 -47.17
C ILE A 337 12.85 -12.84 -48.60
N ILE A 338 12.03 -12.39 -49.56
CA ILE A 338 12.22 -12.68 -50.97
C ILE A 338 12.18 -11.40 -51.79
N GLU A 339 13.31 -11.06 -52.41
CA GLU A 339 13.49 -9.86 -53.23
C GLU A 339 13.36 -10.24 -54.71
N VAL A 340 12.46 -9.56 -55.43
CA VAL A 340 12.16 -9.89 -56.84
C VAL A 340 12.85 -8.89 -57.76
N GLN A 341 13.65 -9.41 -58.68
CA GLN A 341 14.45 -8.67 -59.65
C GLN A 341 14.11 -9.08 -61.10
N ASP A 342 14.47 -8.26 -62.08
CA ASP A 342 14.47 -8.67 -63.50
C ASP A 342 15.73 -9.46 -63.90
N SER A 343 15.76 -9.91 -65.15
CA SER A 343 16.93 -10.58 -65.76
C SER A 343 18.19 -9.72 -65.89
N LYS A 344 18.15 -8.44 -65.48
CA LYS A 344 19.26 -7.49 -65.45
C LYS A 344 19.66 -7.09 -64.02
N GLY A 345 19.02 -7.68 -62.99
CA GLY A 345 19.29 -7.41 -61.57
C GLY A 345 18.58 -6.16 -61.01
N LYS A 346 17.65 -5.54 -61.75
CA LYS A 346 16.89 -4.40 -61.25
C LYS A 346 15.83 -4.88 -60.25
N TYR A 347 15.81 -4.31 -59.04
CA TYR A 347 14.82 -4.58 -58.01
C TYR A 347 13.43 -4.02 -58.34
N TYR A 348 12.38 -4.81 -58.07
CA TYR A 348 10.97 -4.44 -58.27
C TYR A 348 10.19 -4.28 -56.96
N GLY A 349 10.47 -5.12 -55.98
CA GLY A 349 9.84 -5.15 -54.65
C GLY A 349 10.23 -6.41 -53.86
N ARG A 350 9.83 -6.45 -52.58
CA ARG A 350 10.06 -7.56 -51.64
C ARG A 350 8.77 -8.26 -51.23
N VAL A 351 8.90 -9.50 -50.83
CA VAL A 351 7.91 -10.29 -50.08
C VAL A 351 8.54 -10.60 -48.73
N LEU A 352 7.75 -10.53 -47.66
CA LEU A 352 8.13 -11.01 -46.32
C LEU A 352 7.11 -12.05 -45.90
N ALA A 353 7.54 -13.31 -45.81
CA ALA A 353 6.71 -14.44 -45.45
C ALA A 353 7.00 -14.86 -44.01
N GLN A 354 6.10 -14.46 -43.10
CA GLN A 354 6.27 -14.62 -41.67
C GLN A 354 6.21 -16.10 -41.26
N LEU A 355 7.22 -16.55 -40.51
CA LEU A 355 7.35 -17.98 -40.18
C LEU A 355 6.19 -18.50 -39.32
N ALA A 356 5.68 -17.70 -38.36
CA ALA A 356 4.49 -18.04 -37.61
C ALA A 356 3.28 -18.39 -38.51
N THR A 357 3.02 -17.57 -39.54
CA THR A 357 1.91 -17.78 -40.50
C THR A 357 2.10 -19.00 -41.42
N ILE A 358 3.34 -19.49 -41.56
CA ILE A 358 3.67 -20.71 -42.33
C ILE A 358 3.45 -21.97 -41.47
N ILE A 359 3.49 -21.83 -40.14
CA ILE A 359 3.36 -22.95 -39.19
C ILE A 359 1.89 -23.25 -38.87
N GLU A 360 1.04 -22.22 -38.80
CA GLU A 360 -0.39 -22.39 -38.49
C GLU A 360 -1.20 -22.95 -39.67
N ASP A 361 -0.87 -22.57 -40.92
CA ASP A 361 -1.58 -22.95 -42.14
C ASP A 361 -1.03 -24.23 -42.80
N THR A 362 -1.24 -25.39 -42.15
CA THR A 362 -0.76 -26.69 -42.66
C THR A 362 -1.49 -27.23 -43.90
N VAL A 363 -2.61 -26.61 -44.29
CA VAL A 363 -3.56 -27.15 -45.29
C VAL A 363 -3.19 -26.81 -46.74
N ASP A 364 -2.74 -25.59 -47.04
CA ASP A 364 -2.48 -25.14 -48.41
C ASP A 364 -1.01 -24.76 -48.64
N LYS A 365 -0.26 -25.71 -49.17
CA LYS A 365 1.19 -25.61 -49.39
C LYS A 365 1.59 -24.69 -50.57
N LEU A 366 0.63 -24.12 -51.31
CA LEU A 366 0.89 -23.35 -52.55
C LEU A 366 0.23 -21.96 -52.53
N ARG A 367 0.80 -21.04 -51.75
CA ARG A 367 0.19 -19.74 -51.44
C ARG A 367 0.69 -18.61 -52.35
N TRP A 368 -0.19 -17.65 -52.66
CA TRP A 368 0.16 -16.39 -53.32
C TRP A 368 0.45 -15.31 -52.27
N TRP A 369 1.62 -14.69 -52.37
CA TRP A 369 2.09 -13.62 -51.50
C TRP A 369 2.15 -12.29 -52.25
N SER A 370 1.84 -11.18 -51.58
CA SER A 370 1.92 -9.84 -52.16
C SER A 370 3.36 -9.32 -52.23
N ILE A 371 3.75 -8.75 -53.37
CA ILE A 371 5.05 -8.09 -53.58
C ILE A 371 4.87 -6.59 -53.33
N TYR A 372 5.62 -6.04 -52.37
CA TYR A 372 5.57 -4.63 -51.98
C TYR A 372 6.87 -3.89 -52.32
N ARG A 373 6.78 -2.65 -52.80
CA ARG A 373 7.94 -1.76 -52.99
C ARG A 373 8.11 -0.84 -51.79
N GLU A 374 9.26 -0.96 -51.14
CA GLU A 374 9.70 -0.03 -50.10
C GLU A 374 10.40 1.20 -50.68
N PRO A 375 10.35 2.37 -50.02
CA PRO A 375 9.70 2.64 -48.72
C PRO A 375 8.20 3.00 -48.82
N GLU A 376 7.64 3.02 -50.03
CA GLU A 376 6.29 3.54 -50.29
C GLU A 376 5.16 2.52 -50.03
N HIS A 377 5.51 1.28 -49.69
CA HIS A 377 4.58 0.15 -49.47
C HIS A 377 3.61 -0.13 -50.64
N GLU A 378 3.96 0.26 -51.87
CA GLU A 378 3.15 0.05 -53.07
C GLU A 378 3.01 -1.45 -53.39
N LEU A 379 1.80 -1.94 -53.66
CA LEU A 379 1.54 -3.31 -54.11
C LEU A 379 1.89 -3.45 -55.61
N VAL A 380 3.08 -3.96 -55.91
CA VAL A 380 3.61 -4.08 -57.28
C VAL A 380 3.24 -5.40 -57.96
N GLY A 381 2.92 -6.45 -57.20
CA GLY A 381 2.61 -7.75 -57.80
C GLY A 381 2.27 -8.86 -56.80
N LYS A 382 2.27 -10.10 -57.29
CA LYS A 382 2.07 -11.32 -56.50
C LYS A 382 3.06 -12.43 -56.88
N LEU A 383 3.52 -13.16 -55.88
CA LEU A 383 4.51 -14.24 -55.95
C LEU A 383 3.87 -15.55 -55.49
N GLN A 384 3.85 -16.60 -56.32
CA GLN A 384 3.36 -17.92 -55.93
C GLN A 384 4.52 -18.75 -55.36
N LEU A 385 4.44 -19.08 -54.08
CA LEU A 385 5.40 -19.90 -53.37
C LEU A 385 4.78 -21.25 -53.01
N HIS A 386 5.49 -22.33 -53.29
CA HIS A 386 5.24 -23.61 -52.64
C HIS A 386 6.14 -23.72 -51.40
N ILE A 387 5.54 -23.74 -50.22
CA ILE A 387 6.26 -23.81 -48.93
C ILE A 387 5.77 -25.05 -48.18
N ASN A 388 6.71 -25.92 -47.79
CA ASN A 388 6.43 -27.08 -46.96
C ASN A 388 7.33 -27.04 -45.72
N TYR A 389 6.78 -26.57 -44.60
CA TYR A 389 7.37 -26.70 -43.28
C TYR A 389 7.22 -28.15 -42.78
N SER A 390 8.21 -28.65 -42.01
CA SER A 390 8.14 -30.01 -41.44
C SER A 390 9.02 -30.14 -40.19
N THR A 391 8.44 -30.74 -39.14
CA THR A 391 9.01 -30.86 -37.78
C THR A 391 9.30 -32.31 -37.36
N ASN A 392 9.13 -33.28 -38.28
CA ASN A 392 9.25 -34.71 -37.99
C ASN A 392 10.57 -35.03 -37.25
N ALA A 393 10.45 -35.57 -36.04
CA ALA A 393 11.57 -36.01 -35.22
C ALA A 393 11.94 -37.49 -35.44
N ASP A 394 11.21 -38.19 -36.31
CA ASP A 394 11.02 -39.65 -36.25
C ASP A 394 11.40 -40.39 -37.56
N GLU A 395 12.15 -39.75 -38.45
CA GLU A 395 12.79 -40.41 -39.61
C GLU A 395 14.32 -40.36 -39.46
N ASN A 396 14.91 -41.55 -39.33
CA ASN A 396 16.34 -41.74 -39.07
C ASN A 396 17.25 -41.10 -40.13
N GLY A 397 18.35 -40.50 -39.65
CA GLY A 397 19.60 -40.43 -40.39
C GLY A 397 19.62 -39.58 -41.66
N HIS A 398 19.55 -38.24 -41.52
CA HIS A 398 20.55 -37.32 -42.11
C HIS A 398 20.24 -35.85 -41.76
N LEU A 399 20.82 -35.36 -40.66
CA LEU A 399 20.95 -33.94 -40.40
C LEU A 399 21.92 -33.32 -41.42
N LYS A 400 21.39 -32.69 -42.49
CA LYS A 400 22.18 -31.91 -43.46
C LYS A 400 22.36 -30.42 -43.10
N CYS A 401 21.87 -30.00 -41.94
CA CYS A 401 22.62 -29.06 -41.11
C CYS A 401 23.40 -29.93 -40.11
N GLY A 402 24.56 -30.42 -40.54
CA GLY A 402 25.30 -31.44 -39.81
C GLY A 402 26.08 -30.83 -38.65
N SER A 403 25.78 -31.26 -37.43
CA SER A 403 26.71 -31.14 -36.32
C SER A 403 28.03 -31.82 -36.71
N VAL A 404 29.12 -31.06 -36.70
CA VAL A 404 30.48 -31.53 -36.96
C VAL A 404 30.74 -32.76 -36.07
N ALA A 405 31.30 -33.85 -36.62
CA ALA A 405 31.35 -35.14 -35.91
C ALA A 405 32.15 -35.04 -34.60
N GLU A 406 33.17 -34.20 -34.63
CA GLU A 406 34.04 -33.77 -33.54
C GLU A 406 33.26 -33.02 -32.44
N THR A 407 32.22 -32.24 -32.78
CA THR A 407 31.33 -31.60 -31.80
C THR A 407 30.38 -32.60 -31.14
N VAL A 408 29.89 -33.61 -31.88
CA VAL A 408 29.07 -34.70 -31.30
C VAL A 408 29.92 -35.56 -30.35
N ALA A 409 31.17 -35.84 -30.73
CA ALA A 409 32.09 -36.58 -29.88
C ALA A 409 32.50 -35.80 -28.62
N TYR A 410 32.72 -34.49 -28.74
CA TYR A 410 32.94 -33.60 -27.60
C TYR A 410 31.71 -33.53 -26.68
N ASP A 411 30.50 -33.37 -27.23
CA ASP A 411 29.25 -33.34 -26.47
C ASP A 411 29.12 -34.61 -25.61
N MET A 412 29.38 -35.79 -26.19
CA MET A 412 29.34 -37.07 -25.48
C MET A 412 30.43 -37.19 -24.40
N ALA A 413 31.68 -36.82 -24.71
CA ALA A 413 32.77 -36.84 -23.74
C ALA A 413 32.49 -35.92 -22.54
N LEU A 414 31.85 -34.77 -22.77
CA LEU A 414 31.44 -33.83 -21.73
C LEU A 414 30.33 -34.41 -20.83
N GLU A 415 29.32 -35.07 -21.41
CA GLU A 415 28.30 -35.74 -20.60
C GLU A 415 28.86 -36.87 -19.75
N VAL A 416 29.82 -37.62 -20.29
CA VAL A 416 30.51 -38.70 -19.57
C VAL A 416 31.32 -38.13 -18.39
N ALA A 417 32.05 -37.03 -18.59
CA ALA A 417 32.74 -36.31 -17.51
C ALA A 417 31.76 -35.83 -16.42
N MET A 418 30.63 -35.23 -16.81
CA MET A 418 29.59 -34.77 -15.89
C MET A 418 28.95 -35.90 -15.08
N LYS A 419 28.65 -37.04 -15.72
CA LYS A 419 28.04 -38.21 -15.07
C LYS A 419 28.98 -38.81 -14.02
N LEU A 420 30.26 -38.97 -14.32
CA LEU A 420 31.25 -39.51 -13.37
C LEU A 420 31.62 -38.57 -12.23
N GLN A 421 31.58 -37.25 -12.44
CA GLN A 421 31.86 -36.27 -11.39
C GLN A 421 30.63 -35.88 -10.57
N HIS A 422 29.50 -36.57 -10.76
CA HIS A 422 28.21 -36.28 -10.13
C HIS A 422 27.85 -34.78 -10.24
N PHE A 423 27.95 -34.24 -11.47
CA PHE A 423 27.59 -32.86 -11.76
C PHE A 423 26.10 -32.65 -11.50
N GLN A 424 25.79 -31.74 -10.58
CA GLN A 424 24.44 -31.49 -10.09
C GLN A 424 24.33 -30.06 -9.56
N GLN A 425 23.12 -29.67 -9.18
CA GLN A 425 22.84 -28.46 -8.41
C GLN A 425 23.87 -28.24 -7.28
N ARG A 426 24.56 -27.09 -7.28
CA ARG A 426 25.69 -26.71 -6.38
C ARG A 426 27.02 -27.47 -6.55
N ASN A 427 27.11 -28.47 -7.43
CA ASN A 427 28.36 -29.07 -7.90
C ASN A 427 28.57 -28.77 -9.39
N LEU A 428 28.98 -27.53 -9.68
CA LEU A 428 28.96 -26.95 -11.04
C LEU A 428 30.34 -26.84 -11.71
N VAL A 429 31.39 -27.44 -11.13
CA VAL A 429 32.78 -27.31 -11.60
C VAL A 429 33.34 -28.68 -11.94
N LEU A 430 33.97 -28.81 -13.11
CA LEU A 430 34.68 -30.03 -13.50
C LEU A 430 36.10 -30.09 -12.91
N HIS A 431 36.44 -31.21 -12.29
CA HIS A 431 37.75 -31.50 -11.71
C HIS A 431 38.82 -31.80 -12.78
N ASP A 432 40.07 -31.49 -12.44
CA ASP A 432 41.13 -31.22 -13.41
C ASP A 432 41.47 -32.34 -14.41
N PRO A 433 41.48 -33.65 -14.09
CA PRO A 433 41.80 -34.68 -15.09
C PRO A 433 40.85 -34.68 -16.28
N TRP A 434 39.54 -34.55 -16.05
CA TRP A 434 38.53 -34.53 -17.12
C TRP A 434 38.45 -33.18 -17.81
N LYS A 435 38.66 -32.09 -17.06
CA LYS A 435 38.75 -30.73 -17.60
C LYS A 435 39.97 -30.58 -18.53
N TRP A 436 41.11 -31.20 -18.19
CA TRP A 436 42.27 -31.36 -19.07
C TRP A 436 41.88 -32.14 -20.32
N LEU A 437 41.30 -33.34 -20.17
CA LEU A 437 40.92 -34.20 -21.30
C LEU A 437 40.01 -33.46 -22.30
N LEU A 438 39.00 -32.74 -21.80
CA LEU A 438 38.08 -31.96 -22.64
C LEU A 438 38.75 -30.76 -23.32
N THR A 439 39.69 -30.10 -22.65
CA THR A 439 40.45 -28.97 -23.21
C THR A 439 41.36 -29.43 -24.34
N GLU A 440 42.11 -30.52 -24.12
CA GLU A 440 42.96 -31.13 -25.14
C GLU A 440 42.15 -31.73 -26.29
N PHE A 441 41.00 -32.36 -26.00
CA PHE A 441 40.09 -32.86 -27.04
C PHE A 441 39.61 -31.75 -27.95
N ALA A 442 39.17 -30.62 -27.38
CA ALA A 442 38.75 -29.47 -28.15
C ALA A 442 39.89 -28.89 -29.00
N SER A 443 41.10 -28.76 -28.43
CA SER A 443 42.26 -28.25 -29.15
C SER A 443 42.78 -29.18 -30.25
N TYR A 444 42.68 -30.50 -30.07
CA TYR A 444 43.18 -31.49 -31.02
C TYR A 444 42.20 -31.76 -32.16
N TYR A 445 40.89 -31.80 -31.87
CA TYR A 445 39.83 -32.01 -32.85
C TYR A 445 39.22 -30.71 -33.41
N GLY A 446 39.78 -29.55 -33.07
CA GLY A 446 39.39 -28.25 -33.66
C GLY A 446 38.03 -27.71 -33.24
N VAL A 447 37.54 -28.10 -32.05
CA VAL A 447 36.26 -27.62 -31.51
C VAL A 447 36.42 -26.20 -30.97
N SER A 448 35.52 -25.29 -31.38
CA SER A 448 35.54 -23.87 -30.99
C SER A 448 35.50 -23.67 -29.47
N ASP A 449 36.37 -22.80 -28.95
CA ASP A 449 36.35 -22.29 -27.56
C ASP A 449 35.00 -21.66 -27.17
N VAL A 450 34.25 -21.12 -28.13
CA VAL A 450 32.90 -20.60 -27.88
C VAL A 450 31.90 -21.75 -27.81
N TYR A 451 32.00 -22.73 -28.70
CA TYR A 451 31.15 -23.92 -28.68
C TYR A 451 31.30 -24.73 -27.38
N THR A 452 32.54 -24.97 -26.91
CA THR A 452 32.77 -25.73 -25.67
C THR A 452 32.15 -25.03 -24.45
N LYS A 453 32.31 -23.71 -24.34
CA LYS A 453 31.72 -22.88 -23.28
C LYS A 453 30.20 -22.84 -23.36
N LEU A 454 29.63 -22.63 -24.55
CA LEU A 454 28.18 -22.64 -24.77
C LEU A 454 27.57 -24.01 -24.46
N ARG A 455 28.19 -25.11 -24.89
CA ARG A 455 27.72 -26.46 -24.58
C ARG A 455 27.78 -26.74 -23.07
N TYR A 456 28.89 -26.40 -22.41
CA TYR A 456 29.02 -26.54 -20.95
C TYR A 456 27.95 -25.73 -20.20
N LEU A 457 27.79 -24.46 -20.58
CA LEU A 457 26.80 -23.55 -20.02
C LEU A 457 25.36 -24.04 -20.26
N SER A 458 25.08 -24.71 -21.38
CA SER A 458 23.77 -25.33 -21.64
C SER A 458 23.36 -26.33 -20.54
N TYR A 459 24.29 -27.19 -20.08
CA TYR A 459 24.07 -28.13 -18.98
C TYR A 459 24.10 -27.45 -17.60
N VAL A 460 24.94 -26.43 -17.38
CA VAL A 460 24.87 -25.59 -16.16
C VAL A 460 23.46 -25.02 -16.04
N MET A 461 22.90 -24.46 -17.11
CA MET A 461 21.56 -23.87 -17.14
C MET A 461 20.40 -24.89 -17.02
N ASP A 462 20.68 -26.19 -17.12
CA ASP A 462 19.70 -27.25 -16.78
C ASP A 462 19.58 -27.48 -15.27
N VAL A 463 20.60 -27.16 -14.47
CA VAL A 463 20.63 -27.33 -13.00
C VAL A 463 20.79 -26.01 -12.23
N ALA A 464 20.89 -24.90 -12.95
CA ALA A 464 21.21 -23.58 -12.42
C ALA A 464 20.17 -23.08 -11.40
N THR A 465 20.69 -22.32 -10.43
CA THR A 465 19.97 -21.87 -9.23
C THR A 465 20.28 -20.40 -8.94
N PRO A 466 19.41 -19.68 -8.19
CA PRO A 466 19.59 -18.28 -7.84
C PRO A 466 20.63 -18.06 -6.71
N THR A 467 21.83 -18.64 -6.84
CA THR A 467 22.94 -18.55 -5.88
C THR A 467 24.15 -17.84 -6.48
N ALA A 468 24.99 -17.22 -5.64
CA ALA A 468 26.17 -16.50 -6.14
C ALA A 468 27.18 -17.41 -6.86
N ASP A 469 27.37 -18.66 -6.42
CA ASP A 469 28.27 -19.61 -7.08
C ASP A 469 27.82 -19.92 -8.52
N CYS A 470 26.53 -20.17 -8.72
CA CYS A 470 25.97 -20.44 -10.04
C CYS A 470 26.00 -19.19 -10.94
N LEU A 471 25.58 -18.03 -10.42
CA LEU A 471 25.47 -16.80 -11.20
C LEU A 471 26.84 -16.21 -11.60
N ASN A 472 27.86 -16.32 -10.75
CA ASN A 472 29.22 -15.95 -11.16
C ASN A 472 29.75 -16.89 -12.26
N LEU A 473 29.56 -18.20 -12.14
CA LEU A 473 29.98 -19.17 -13.17
C LEU A 473 29.29 -18.90 -14.52
N VAL A 474 27.99 -18.61 -14.52
CA VAL A 474 27.24 -18.22 -15.73
C VAL A 474 27.83 -16.95 -16.34
N ASN A 475 28.09 -15.92 -15.54
CA ASN A 475 28.70 -14.67 -15.98
C ASN A 475 30.09 -14.87 -16.59
N ASP A 476 30.96 -15.66 -15.94
CA ASP A 476 32.34 -15.87 -16.36
C ASP A 476 32.46 -16.71 -17.65
N LEU A 477 31.49 -17.61 -17.89
CA LEU A 477 31.37 -18.37 -19.14
C LEU A 477 30.74 -17.57 -20.28
N LEU A 478 29.74 -16.72 -19.98
CA LEU A 478 28.94 -16.04 -20.98
C LEU A 478 29.56 -14.72 -21.47
N LEU A 479 30.19 -13.94 -20.58
CA LEU A 479 30.80 -12.65 -20.93
C LEU A 479 31.84 -12.75 -22.08
N PRO A 480 32.77 -13.73 -22.10
CA PRO A 480 33.70 -13.90 -23.22
C PRO A 480 33.02 -14.28 -24.54
N VAL A 481 31.82 -14.88 -24.50
CA VAL A 481 31.04 -15.24 -25.68
C VAL A 481 30.30 -14.03 -26.23
N ILE A 482 29.64 -13.24 -25.37
CA ILE A 482 28.97 -11.97 -25.75
C ILE A 482 29.98 -11.02 -26.39
N MET A 483 31.16 -10.83 -25.77
CA MET A 483 32.21 -9.94 -26.32
C MET A 483 32.73 -10.40 -27.69
N LYS A 484 32.75 -11.71 -27.97
CA LYS A 484 33.09 -12.23 -29.30
C LYS A 484 31.93 -12.00 -30.29
N GLY A 485 30.69 -12.33 -29.91
CA GLY A 485 29.50 -12.19 -30.77
C GLY A 485 29.19 -10.74 -31.20
N GLN A 486 29.52 -9.75 -30.36
CA GLN A 486 29.42 -8.33 -30.74
C GLN A 486 30.37 -7.93 -31.89
N ALA A 487 31.47 -8.66 -32.07
CA ALA A 487 32.27 -8.59 -33.30
C ALA A 487 31.57 -9.41 -34.41
N LYS A 488 30.80 -8.71 -35.25
CA LYS A 488 29.96 -9.28 -36.31
C LYS A 488 30.67 -10.36 -37.14
N ASN A 489 29.93 -11.44 -37.43
CA ASN A 489 30.32 -12.58 -38.27
C ASN A 489 31.36 -13.54 -37.67
N THR A 490 31.49 -13.63 -36.34
CA THR A 490 32.43 -14.56 -35.67
C THR A 490 31.81 -15.88 -35.18
N LEU A 491 30.49 -15.95 -35.00
CA LEU A 491 29.80 -17.12 -34.42
C LEU A 491 29.05 -17.94 -35.49
N SER A 492 29.12 -19.27 -35.39
CA SER A 492 28.36 -20.18 -36.26
C SER A 492 26.86 -20.24 -35.89
N HIS A 493 26.00 -20.68 -36.82
CA HIS A 493 24.57 -20.89 -36.54
C HIS A 493 24.32 -21.84 -35.36
N GLN A 494 25.14 -22.88 -35.18
CA GLN A 494 25.00 -23.81 -34.05
C GLN A 494 25.34 -23.12 -32.71
N GLU A 495 26.35 -22.24 -32.68
CA GLU A 495 26.68 -21.43 -31.50
C GLU A 495 25.59 -20.38 -31.23
N ASN A 496 25.14 -19.63 -32.24
CA ASN A 496 24.08 -18.62 -32.11
C ASN A 496 22.77 -19.22 -31.56
N ARG A 497 22.37 -20.41 -32.02
CA ARG A 497 21.17 -21.08 -31.50
C ARG A 497 21.32 -21.49 -30.03
N ILE A 498 22.48 -22.02 -29.64
CA ILE A 498 22.74 -22.41 -28.24
C ILE A 498 22.85 -21.17 -27.34
N LEU A 499 23.43 -20.07 -27.84
CA LEU A 499 23.48 -18.79 -27.14
C LEU A 499 22.06 -18.26 -26.87
N GLY A 500 21.18 -18.22 -27.86
CA GLY A 500 19.78 -17.79 -27.67
C GLY A 500 19.02 -18.67 -26.67
N GLU A 501 19.17 -20.00 -26.73
CA GLU A 501 18.59 -20.92 -25.72
C GLU A 501 19.13 -20.63 -24.30
N ILE A 502 20.37 -20.16 -24.16
CA ILE A 502 21.00 -19.80 -22.88
C ILE A 502 20.58 -18.42 -22.40
N GLU A 503 20.45 -17.43 -23.28
CA GLU A 503 19.97 -16.07 -22.94
C GLU A 503 18.53 -16.13 -22.41
N ASP A 504 17.64 -16.85 -23.10
CA ASP A 504 16.24 -17.09 -22.65
C ASP A 504 16.19 -17.75 -21.27
N ARG A 505 17.08 -18.72 -20.99
CA ARG A 505 17.19 -19.40 -19.68
C ARG A 505 17.81 -18.48 -18.62
N THR A 506 18.74 -17.62 -19.01
CA THR A 506 19.41 -16.69 -18.09
C THR A 506 18.44 -15.62 -17.63
N GLU A 507 17.61 -15.09 -18.53
CA GLU A 507 16.57 -14.13 -18.17
C GLU A 507 15.49 -14.75 -17.25
N GLN A 508 15.20 -16.06 -17.41
CA GLN A 508 14.34 -16.79 -16.48
C GLN A 508 14.94 -16.85 -15.06
N ILE A 509 16.25 -17.07 -14.93
CA ILE A 509 16.90 -17.09 -13.60
C ILE A 509 17.06 -15.68 -13.04
N LEU A 510 17.38 -14.68 -13.86
CA LEU A 510 17.44 -13.28 -13.43
C LEU A 510 16.08 -12.77 -12.93
N SER A 511 14.98 -13.06 -13.64
CA SER A 511 13.64 -12.77 -13.14
C SER A 511 13.32 -13.53 -11.85
N LEU A 512 13.70 -14.81 -11.74
CA LEU A 512 13.55 -15.58 -10.50
C LEU A 512 14.31 -14.98 -9.31
N VAL A 513 15.52 -14.45 -9.52
CA VAL A 513 16.32 -13.74 -8.51
C VAL A 513 15.64 -12.42 -8.12
N PHE A 514 15.40 -11.53 -9.09
CA PHE A 514 14.89 -10.18 -8.83
C PHE A 514 13.46 -10.17 -8.30
N GLU A 515 12.60 -11.11 -8.71
CA GLU A 515 11.24 -11.24 -8.17
C GLU A 515 11.19 -11.83 -6.74
N ASN A 516 12.32 -12.29 -6.19
CA ASN A 516 12.37 -12.96 -4.88
C ASN A 516 13.57 -12.55 -4.01
N TYR A 517 14.21 -11.40 -4.27
CA TYR A 517 15.48 -10.95 -3.64
C TYR A 517 15.53 -11.00 -2.09
N LYS A 518 14.38 -10.86 -1.42
CA LYS A 518 14.20 -10.96 0.05
C LYS A 518 14.02 -12.40 0.59
N SER A 519 14.07 -13.41 -0.28
CA SER A 519 13.81 -14.83 0.01
C SER A 519 14.92 -15.75 -0.53
N LEU A 520 16.06 -15.17 -0.93
CA LEU A 520 17.23 -15.91 -1.41
C LEU A 520 18.08 -16.35 -0.22
N ASP A 521 18.52 -17.61 -0.21
CA ASP A 521 19.28 -18.21 0.89
C ASP A 521 20.31 -19.19 0.32
N GLU A 522 21.59 -18.90 0.56
CA GLU A 522 22.71 -19.68 0.04
C GLU A 522 23.05 -20.91 0.89
N SER A 523 22.36 -21.13 2.02
CA SER A 523 22.47 -22.38 2.79
C SER A 523 21.63 -23.52 2.20
N LEU A 524 20.64 -23.20 1.35
CA LEU A 524 19.72 -24.15 0.74
C LEU A 524 20.17 -24.51 -0.68
N PHE A 525 20.06 -25.80 -1.05
CA PHE A 525 20.37 -26.27 -2.41
C PHE A 525 19.57 -25.55 -3.50
N SER A 526 18.33 -25.15 -3.19
CA SER A 526 17.43 -24.37 -4.06
C SER A 526 17.88 -22.92 -4.31
N GLY A 527 18.75 -22.37 -3.47
CA GLY A 527 19.01 -20.93 -3.40
C GLY A 527 17.82 -20.10 -2.87
N MET A 528 16.73 -20.74 -2.42
CA MET A 528 15.46 -20.08 -2.11
C MET A 528 14.81 -20.62 -0.83
N MET A 529 14.28 -19.72 -0.02
CA MET A 529 13.48 -20.05 1.17
C MET A 529 12.02 -20.34 0.81
N ASP A 530 11.59 -21.57 1.03
CA ASP A 530 10.17 -21.96 0.92
C ASP A 530 9.32 -21.38 2.07
N VAL A 531 9.91 -21.30 3.28
CA VAL A 531 9.24 -20.77 4.48
C VAL A 531 9.33 -19.25 4.53
N PHE A 532 8.19 -18.58 4.66
CA PHE A 532 8.13 -17.13 4.81
C PHE A 532 8.74 -16.67 6.14
N ARG A 533 9.70 -15.74 6.08
CA ARG A 533 10.29 -15.07 7.25
C ARG A 533 10.40 -13.56 7.00
N PRO A 534 10.49 -12.74 8.08
CA PRO A 534 10.95 -11.35 7.98
C PRO A 534 12.31 -11.28 7.28
N ALA A 535 12.53 -10.27 6.45
CA ALA A 535 13.80 -10.06 5.78
C ALA A 535 14.88 -9.52 6.75
N THR A 536 16.13 -9.94 6.57
CA THR A 536 17.24 -9.63 7.49
C THR A 536 17.89 -8.25 7.27
N GLY A 537 17.36 -7.42 6.37
CA GLY A 537 17.90 -6.09 6.02
C GLY A 537 19.21 -6.11 5.19
N SER A 538 19.97 -7.20 5.24
CA SER A 538 21.15 -7.44 4.40
C SER A 538 20.76 -7.89 2.98
N PRO A 539 21.42 -7.40 1.91
CA PRO A 539 21.26 -7.94 0.56
C PRO A 539 21.79 -9.38 0.47
N ALA A 540 21.06 -10.26 -0.22
CA ALA A 540 21.51 -11.62 -0.47
C ALA A 540 22.73 -11.64 -1.42
N PRO A 541 23.76 -12.50 -1.22
CA PRO A 541 25.00 -12.44 -2.01
C PRO A 541 24.77 -12.67 -3.51
N ALA A 542 23.84 -13.54 -3.88
CA ALA A 542 23.37 -13.79 -5.25
C ALA A 542 22.86 -12.54 -6.01
N LEU A 543 22.45 -11.47 -5.31
CA LEU A 543 21.96 -10.25 -5.93
C LEU A 543 23.06 -9.49 -6.70
N VAL A 544 24.30 -9.49 -6.20
CA VAL A 544 25.42 -8.78 -6.85
C VAL A 544 25.82 -9.44 -8.19
N PRO A 545 26.01 -10.77 -8.29
CA PRO A 545 26.22 -11.46 -9.57
C PRO A 545 25.05 -11.30 -10.54
N ALA A 546 23.79 -11.38 -10.07
CA ALA A 546 22.62 -11.21 -10.93
C ALA A 546 22.59 -9.82 -11.59
N ILE A 547 22.95 -8.76 -10.85
CA ILE A 547 23.03 -7.40 -11.40
C ILE A 547 24.15 -7.33 -12.44
N LYS A 548 25.35 -7.84 -12.17
CA LYS A 548 26.46 -7.88 -13.16
C LYS A 548 26.07 -8.61 -14.45
N LEU A 549 25.41 -9.75 -14.32
CA LEU A 549 24.94 -10.55 -15.45
C LEU A 549 23.86 -9.80 -16.26
N TYR A 550 22.91 -9.14 -15.58
CA TYR A 550 21.94 -8.26 -16.22
C TYR A 550 22.61 -7.06 -16.92
N THR A 551 23.64 -6.45 -16.32
CA THR A 551 24.43 -5.34 -16.92
C THR A 551 25.20 -5.77 -18.18
N SER A 552 25.45 -7.07 -18.35
CA SER A 552 26.19 -7.63 -19.49
C SER A 552 25.27 -8.06 -20.64
N LEU A 553 24.00 -8.34 -20.34
CA LEU A 553 22.98 -8.76 -21.30
C LEU A 553 22.13 -7.61 -21.86
N HIS A 554 21.85 -6.59 -21.05
CA HIS A 554 20.95 -5.49 -21.41
C HIS A 554 21.66 -4.14 -21.37
N ASP A 555 21.41 -3.28 -22.36
CA ASP A 555 21.86 -1.89 -22.33
C ASP A 555 21.11 -1.12 -21.24
N ILE A 556 21.80 -0.84 -20.13
CA ILE A 556 21.27 -0.06 -19.00
C ILE A 556 20.88 1.37 -19.38
N PHE A 557 21.42 1.94 -20.45
CA PHE A 557 21.04 3.26 -20.93
C PHE A 557 19.71 3.23 -21.71
N SER A 558 19.22 2.05 -22.11
CA SER A 558 17.88 1.90 -22.69
C SER A 558 16.77 2.02 -21.65
N PRO A 559 15.68 2.76 -21.94
CA PRO A 559 14.55 2.85 -21.02
C PRO A 559 13.81 1.52 -20.87
N GLU A 560 13.81 0.66 -21.88
CA GLU A 560 13.21 -0.68 -21.83
C GLU A 560 13.87 -1.55 -20.77
N ALA A 561 15.20 -1.60 -20.70
CA ALA A 561 15.92 -2.38 -19.69
C ALA A 561 15.70 -1.83 -18.26
N GLN A 562 15.76 -0.50 -18.09
CA GLN A 562 15.50 0.13 -16.79
C GLN A 562 14.09 -0.19 -16.28
N LEU A 563 13.07 -0.07 -17.15
CA LEU A 563 11.69 -0.39 -16.81
C LEU A 563 11.50 -1.89 -16.53
N LYS A 564 12.15 -2.78 -17.30
CA LYS A 564 12.10 -4.23 -17.10
C LYS A 564 12.67 -4.64 -15.75
N LEU A 565 13.86 -4.15 -15.40
CA LEU A 565 14.49 -4.44 -14.11
C LEU A 565 13.66 -3.89 -12.92
N CYS A 566 13.16 -2.65 -13.03
CA CYS A 566 12.23 -2.09 -12.06
C CYS A 566 10.93 -2.91 -11.93
N SER A 567 10.44 -3.52 -13.02
CA SER A 567 9.22 -4.34 -13.00
C SER A 567 9.38 -5.61 -12.16
N TYR A 568 10.56 -6.23 -12.13
CA TYR A 568 10.82 -7.41 -11.27
C TYR A 568 10.74 -7.05 -9.78
N PHE A 569 11.31 -5.91 -9.37
CA PHE A 569 11.18 -5.42 -7.98
C PHE A 569 9.73 -5.04 -7.63
N GLN A 570 8.95 -4.51 -8.58
CA GLN A 570 7.51 -4.31 -8.39
C GLN A 570 6.74 -5.63 -8.23
N VAL A 571 7.09 -6.67 -8.98
CA VAL A 571 6.49 -8.01 -8.83
C VAL A 571 6.88 -8.63 -7.50
N ALA A 572 8.13 -8.50 -7.05
CA ALA A 572 8.58 -8.94 -5.73
C ALA A 572 7.81 -8.29 -4.58
N ALA A 573 7.64 -6.96 -4.61
CA ALA A 573 6.84 -6.23 -3.63
C ALA A 573 5.38 -6.70 -3.63
N LYS A 574 4.77 -6.94 -4.80
CA LYS A 574 3.42 -7.51 -4.94
C LYS A 574 3.32 -8.96 -4.45
N LYS A 575 4.37 -9.77 -4.57
CA LYS A 575 4.42 -11.14 -4.01
C LYS A 575 4.47 -11.11 -2.48
N ARG A 576 5.32 -10.26 -1.88
CA ARG A 576 5.42 -10.13 -0.41
C ARG A 576 4.19 -9.45 0.19
N SER A 577 3.62 -8.43 -0.46
CA SER A 577 2.37 -7.81 0.02
C SER A 577 1.23 -8.83 0.08
N ARG A 578 1.00 -9.60 -1.00
CA ARG A 578 -0.03 -10.65 -1.02
C ARG A 578 0.13 -11.70 0.08
N ARG A 579 1.37 -12.11 0.42
CA ARG A 579 1.63 -13.04 1.53
C ARG A 579 1.23 -12.44 2.88
N HIS A 580 1.69 -11.22 3.20
CA HIS A 580 1.29 -10.50 4.42
C HIS A 580 -0.23 -10.26 4.49
N LEU A 581 -0.86 -9.92 3.37
CA LEU A 581 -2.30 -9.69 3.29
C LEU A 581 -3.11 -10.96 3.59
N ALA A 582 -2.67 -12.14 3.14
CA ALA A 582 -3.40 -13.40 3.29
C ALA A 582 -3.68 -13.79 4.75
N GLU A 583 -2.78 -13.42 5.69
CA GLU A 583 -2.96 -13.63 7.14
C GLU A 583 -4.18 -12.89 7.72
N THR A 584 -4.78 -11.97 6.95
CA THR A 584 -5.95 -11.16 7.32
C THR A 584 -7.18 -11.37 6.42
N ASP A 585 -7.16 -12.33 5.49
CA ASP A 585 -8.31 -12.62 4.59
C ASP A 585 -9.60 -12.94 5.35
N GLU A 586 -9.48 -13.75 6.41
CA GLU A 586 -10.53 -14.11 7.38
C GLU A 586 -11.46 -12.96 7.79
N PHE A 587 -10.94 -11.73 7.92
CA PHE A 587 -11.68 -10.56 8.42
C PHE A 587 -12.21 -9.64 7.31
N VAL A 588 -12.05 -10.03 6.04
CA VAL A 588 -12.43 -9.21 4.87
C VAL A 588 -13.24 -10.01 3.85
N THR A 589 -13.01 -11.32 3.71
CA THR A 589 -13.81 -12.18 2.81
C THR A 589 -15.13 -12.64 3.42
N ASN A 590 -15.25 -12.59 4.76
CA ASN A 590 -16.40 -13.15 5.45
C ASN A 590 -17.60 -12.18 5.42
N ASN A 591 -18.50 -12.40 4.47
CA ASN A 591 -19.90 -11.95 4.55
C ASN A 591 -20.62 -12.67 5.71
N HIS A 592 -20.32 -12.31 6.95
CA HIS A 592 -21.10 -12.75 8.11
C HIS A 592 -22.44 -12.00 8.16
N GLU A 593 -23.42 -12.50 7.42
CA GLU A 593 -24.81 -12.05 7.54
C GLU A 593 -25.31 -12.26 8.98
N GLY A 594 -25.63 -11.16 9.68
CA GLY A 594 -26.41 -11.16 10.93
C GLY A 594 -25.74 -11.72 12.19
N ALA A 595 -24.62 -12.43 12.10
CA ALA A 595 -23.90 -12.92 13.27
C ALA A 595 -23.13 -11.78 13.96
N LEU A 596 -23.56 -11.41 15.17
CA LEU A 596 -22.84 -10.45 16.01
C LEU A 596 -21.45 -11.01 16.36
N MET A 597 -20.39 -10.47 15.74
CA MET A 597 -19.01 -10.77 16.12
C MET A 597 -18.82 -10.48 17.61
N ASP A 598 -18.20 -11.42 18.33
CA ASP A 598 -17.90 -11.24 19.73
C ASP A 598 -16.89 -10.10 19.93
N THR A 599 -16.96 -9.44 21.09
CA THR A 599 -16.06 -8.35 21.44
C THR A 599 -14.60 -8.82 21.47
N VAL A 600 -14.36 -10.08 21.81
CA VAL A 600 -13.02 -10.69 21.79
C VAL A 600 -12.53 -10.90 20.35
N THR A 601 -13.35 -11.47 19.45
CA THR A 601 -12.94 -11.70 18.05
C THR A 601 -12.72 -10.40 17.29
N LEU A 602 -13.57 -9.39 17.52
CA LEU A 602 -13.39 -8.05 16.94
C LEU A 602 -12.09 -7.40 17.45
N SER A 603 -11.81 -7.45 18.75
CA SER A 603 -10.55 -6.98 19.34
C SER A 603 -9.32 -7.66 18.71
N THR A 604 -9.37 -8.99 18.53
CA THR A 604 -8.31 -9.76 17.87
C THR A 604 -8.13 -9.36 16.40
N ALA A 605 -9.22 -9.08 15.67
CA ALA A 605 -9.15 -8.62 14.28
C ALA A 605 -8.44 -7.26 14.16
N TYR A 606 -8.75 -6.31 15.04
CA TYR A 606 -8.05 -5.02 15.10
C TYR A 606 -6.56 -5.17 15.44
N GLN A 607 -6.19 -6.05 16.37
CA GLN A 607 -4.78 -6.31 16.68
C GLN A 607 -4.04 -7.05 15.55
N LYS A 608 -4.68 -7.98 14.81
CA LYS A 608 -4.11 -8.56 13.57
C LYS A 608 -3.91 -7.49 12.48
N MET A 609 -4.83 -6.54 12.34
CA MET A 609 -4.69 -5.43 11.40
C MET A 609 -3.57 -4.45 11.80
N LYS A 610 -3.39 -4.22 13.11
CA LYS A 610 -2.26 -3.47 13.67
C LYS A 610 -0.92 -4.17 13.38
N SER A 611 -0.84 -5.49 13.57
CA SER A 611 0.38 -6.24 13.24
C SER A 611 0.67 -6.23 11.73
N LEU A 612 -0.34 -6.26 10.86
CA LEU A 612 -0.14 -6.09 9.42
C LEU A 612 0.48 -4.73 9.06
N CYS A 613 0.03 -3.64 9.68
CA CYS A 613 0.63 -2.31 9.50
C CYS A 613 2.11 -2.31 9.92
N LEU A 614 2.46 -2.97 11.03
CA LEU A 614 3.83 -3.09 11.52
C LEU A 614 4.70 -4.01 10.65
N SER A 615 4.16 -5.13 10.14
CA SER A 615 4.86 -6.01 9.20
C SER A 615 5.20 -5.28 7.90
N ILE A 616 4.25 -4.54 7.33
CA ILE A 616 4.46 -3.76 6.11
C ILE A 616 5.42 -2.58 6.32
N ARG A 617 5.36 -1.92 7.49
CA ARG A 617 6.36 -0.92 7.92
C ARG A 617 7.78 -1.52 7.95
N ASN A 618 7.93 -2.73 8.49
CA ASN A 618 9.22 -3.43 8.57
C ASN A 618 9.70 -3.91 7.18
N GLU A 619 8.79 -4.28 6.27
CA GLU A 619 9.14 -4.54 4.87
C GLU A 619 9.75 -3.29 4.20
N VAL A 620 9.15 -2.11 4.35
CA VAL A 620 9.72 -0.87 3.79
C VAL A 620 11.06 -0.51 4.45
N SER A 621 11.20 -0.69 5.77
CA SER A 621 12.49 -0.49 6.45
C SER A 621 13.58 -1.39 5.87
N THR A 622 13.31 -2.69 5.70
CA THR A 622 14.29 -3.62 5.13
C THR A 622 14.61 -3.35 3.65
N ASP A 623 13.73 -2.68 2.91
CA ASP A 623 14.01 -2.20 1.55
C ASP A 623 14.91 -0.96 1.54
N ILE A 624 14.76 -0.08 2.53
CA ILE A 624 15.70 1.03 2.79
C ILE A 624 17.08 0.48 3.17
N ASP A 625 17.14 -0.51 4.07
CA ASP A 625 18.39 -1.16 4.48
C ASP A 625 19.10 -1.82 3.29
N ILE A 626 18.40 -2.61 2.48
CA ILE A 626 18.96 -3.25 1.27
C ILE A 626 19.45 -2.21 0.26
N HIS A 627 18.73 -1.10 0.07
CA HIS A 627 19.13 -0.01 -0.83
C HIS A 627 20.37 0.74 -0.33
N ASN A 628 20.49 0.95 0.98
CA ASN A 628 21.63 1.61 1.63
C ASN A 628 22.95 0.83 1.51
N HIS A 629 22.91 -0.47 1.18
CA HIS A 629 24.11 -1.25 0.85
C HIS A 629 24.66 -0.97 -0.56
N HIS A 630 24.00 -0.09 -1.35
CA HIS A 630 24.45 0.36 -2.68
C HIS A 630 24.72 -0.76 -3.71
N VAL A 631 24.05 -1.91 -3.55
CA VAL A 631 24.10 -3.05 -4.48
C VAL A 631 23.36 -2.78 -5.79
N LEU A 632 22.32 -1.93 -5.75
CA LEU A 632 21.45 -1.63 -6.89
C LEU A 632 21.99 -0.48 -7.75
N PRO A 633 21.77 -0.50 -9.09
CA PRO A 633 22.01 0.63 -9.97
C PRO A 633 21.30 1.92 -9.52
N SER A 634 21.92 3.07 -9.76
CA SER A 634 21.48 4.38 -9.25
C SER A 634 20.12 4.89 -9.77
N PHE A 635 19.54 4.25 -10.80
CA PHE A 635 18.19 4.55 -11.26
C PHE A 635 17.09 3.77 -10.50
N ILE A 636 17.45 2.80 -9.65
CA ILE A 636 16.50 1.98 -8.88
C ILE A 636 16.34 2.51 -7.46
N ASP A 637 15.36 3.40 -7.28
CA ASP A 637 14.85 3.79 -5.97
C ASP A 637 13.94 2.67 -5.41
N LEU A 638 14.56 1.62 -4.87
CA LEU A 638 13.84 0.48 -4.26
C LEU A 638 12.87 0.93 -3.13
N PRO A 639 13.22 1.90 -2.24
CA PRO A 639 12.30 2.40 -1.23
C PRO A 639 11.02 3.02 -1.82
N ASN A 640 11.11 3.91 -2.81
CA ASN A 640 9.91 4.48 -3.45
C ASN A 640 9.14 3.43 -4.26
N ILE A 641 9.82 2.51 -4.96
CA ILE A 641 9.18 1.44 -5.73
C ILE A 641 8.35 0.53 -4.80
N SER A 642 8.95 0.00 -3.74
CA SER A 642 8.29 -0.96 -2.84
C SER A 642 7.20 -0.30 -2.00
N SER A 643 7.49 0.85 -1.38
CA SER A 643 6.53 1.56 -0.52
C SER A 643 5.31 2.08 -1.28
N SER A 644 5.44 2.44 -2.57
CA SER A 644 4.28 2.82 -3.39
C SER A 644 3.25 1.70 -3.50
N ILE A 645 3.72 0.46 -3.68
CA ILE A 645 2.90 -0.74 -3.76
C ILE A 645 2.34 -1.08 -2.38
N TYR A 646 3.22 -1.17 -1.38
CA TYR A 646 2.83 -1.52 -0.02
C TYR A 646 1.80 -0.54 0.57
N SER A 647 1.96 0.76 0.36
CA SER A 647 1.04 1.78 0.86
C SER A 647 -0.34 1.73 0.19
N VAL A 648 -0.39 1.48 -1.13
CA VAL A 648 -1.67 1.33 -1.85
C VAL A 648 -2.40 0.04 -1.44
N GLU A 649 -1.68 -1.10 -1.38
CA GLU A 649 -2.26 -2.39 -1.00
C GLU A 649 -2.72 -2.41 0.46
N LEU A 650 -1.93 -1.85 1.40
CA LEU A 650 -2.32 -1.69 2.81
C LEU A 650 -3.54 -0.77 2.94
N CYS A 651 -3.57 0.36 2.23
CA CYS A 651 -4.72 1.27 2.29
C CYS A 651 -6.00 0.63 1.75
N ASN A 652 -5.92 -0.15 0.68
CA ASN A 652 -7.05 -0.91 0.15
C ASN A 652 -7.52 -2.01 1.11
N ARG A 653 -6.60 -2.74 1.77
CA ARG A 653 -6.93 -3.68 2.84
C ARG A 653 -7.62 -2.99 4.02
N LEU A 654 -7.10 -1.85 4.48
CA LEU A 654 -7.68 -1.07 5.58
C LEU A 654 -9.09 -0.59 5.24
N ARG A 655 -9.32 -0.06 4.03
CA ARG A 655 -10.67 0.31 3.56
C ARG A 655 -11.63 -0.89 3.61
N ALA A 656 -11.23 -2.03 3.06
CA ALA A 656 -12.06 -3.22 3.02
C ALA A 656 -12.36 -3.77 4.42
N PHE A 657 -11.36 -3.79 5.31
CA PHE A 657 -11.51 -4.20 6.70
C PHE A 657 -12.44 -3.26 7.50
N LEU A 658 -12.31 -1.94 7.37
CA LEU A 658 -13.17 -0.99 8.08
C LEU A 658 -14.62 -1.00 7.57
N VAL A 659 -14.86 -1.46 6.33
CA VAL A 659 -16.22 -1.71 5.81
C VAL A 659 -16.79 -3.04 6.32
N ALA A 660 -15.99 -4.11 6.41
CA ALA A 660 -16.43 -5.41 6.91
C ALA A 660 -16.59 -5.46 8.44
N CYS A 661 -15.72 -4.77 9.18
CA CYS A 661 -15.66 -4.72 10.64
C CYS A 661 -15.73 -3.26 11.14
N PRO A 662 -16.87 -2.55 10.95
CA PRO A 662 -16.98 -1.13 11.26
C PRO A 662 -16.75 -0.83 12.76
N PRO A 663 -15.84 0.09 13.12
CA PRO A 663 -15.55 0.42 14.50
C PRO A 663 -16.70 1.21 15.15
N THR A 664 -17.19 0.72 16.29
CA THR A 664 -18.29 1.31 17.07
C THR A 664 -17.86 2.46 17.99
N GLY A 665 -16.55 2.69 18.15
CA GLY A 665 -16.01 3.76 18.98
C GLY A 665 -14.49 3.65 19.17
N PRO A 666 -13.86 4.63 19.87
CA PRO A 666 -12.43 4.68 20.14
C PRO A 666 -11.99 3.69 21.24
N SER A 667 -12.24 2.39 21.05
CA SER A 667 -11.73 1.35 21.95
C SER A 667 -10.21 1.19 21.79
N PRO A 668 -9.46 0.68 22.80
CA PRO A 668 -8.00 0.61 22.72
C PRO A 668 -7.45 -0.12 21.48
N PRO A 669 -8.02 -1.25 21.00
CA PRO A 669 -7.58 -1.89 19.75
C PRO A 669 -7.82 -1.05 18.48
N VAL A 670 -8.89 -0.23 18.46
CA VAL A 670 -9.19 0.68 17.35
C VAL A 670 -8.21 1.86 17.37
N VAL A 671 -7.99 2.46 18.54
CA VAL A 671 -7.02 3.57 18.72
C VAL A 671 -5.60 3.11 18.40
N ASP A 672 -5.23 1.89 18.79
CA ASP A 672 -3.98 1.22 18.41
C ASP A 672 -3.78 1.13 16.89
N LEU A 673 -4.84 0.79 16.13
CA LEU A 673 -4.78 0.71 14.68
C LEU A 673 -4.70 2.10 14.02
N VAL A 674 -5.46 3.08 14.53
CA VAL A 674 -5.36 4.49 14.10
C VAL A 674 -3.94 5.02 14.31
N ILE A 675 -3.34 4.71 15.47
CA ILE A 675 -1.94 5.00 15.80
C ILE A 675 -0.99 4.35 14.78
N ALA A 676 -1.11 3.05 14.53
CA ALA A 676 -0.21 2.32 13.62
C ALA A 676 -0.31 2.80 12.16
N ALA A 677 -1.51 3.12 11.67
CA ALA A 677 -1.71 3.67 10.33
C ALA A 677 -1.13 5.09 10.19
N ALA A 678 -1.35 5.95 11.19
CA ALA A 678 -0.80 7.31 11.21
C ALA A 678 0.73 7.32 11.37
N ASP A 679 1.29 6.37 12.12
CA ASP A 679 2.74 6.22 12.27
C ASP A 679 3.40 5.69 11.00
N PHE A 680 2.79 4.73 10.28
CA PHE A 680 3.25 4.34 8.95
C PHE A 680 3.28 5.53 7.98
N GLN A 681 2.23 6.35 7.94
CA GLN A 681 2.19 7.56 7.09
C GLN A 681 3.27 8.59 7.48
N ARG A 682 3.52 8.77 8.79
CA ARG A 682 4.57 9.65 9.33
C ARG A 682 5.97 9.13 8.98
N ASP A 683 6.19 7.82 9.06
CA ASP A 683 7.49 7.21 8.83
C ASP A 683 7.88 7.27 7.35
N LEU A 684 6.94 7.05 6.41
CA LEU A 684 7.16 7.27 4.97
C LEU A 684 7.67 8.70 4.69
N ALA A 685 7.05 9.70 5.32
CA ALA A 685 7.50 11.09 5.21
C ALA A 685 8.89 11.31 5.83
N SER A 686 9.20 10.66 6.97
CA SER A 686 10.53 10.71 7.59
C SER A 686 11.63 10.10 6.71
N TRP A 687 11.29 9.04 5.98
CA TRP A 687 12.15 8.34 5.02
C TRP A 687 12.26 9.07 3.67
N LYS A 688 11.64 10.25 3.51
CA LYS A 688 11.60 11.06 2.27
C LYS A 688 10.98 10.33 1.07
N ILE A 689 10.09 9.37 1.34
CA ILE A 689 9.34 8.65 0.31
C ILE A 689 8.22 9.56 -0.21
N ASN A 690 7.99 9.52 -1.52
CA ASN A 690 6.99 10.36 -2.17
C ASN A 690 5.56 9.90 -1.83
N PRO A 691 4.63 10.80 -1.51
CA PRO A 691 3.24 10.44 -1.23
C PRO A 691 2.53 9.94 -2.51
N VAL A 692 2.00 8.72 -2.46
CA VAL A 692 1.37 8.05 -3.62
C VAL A 692 -0.15 8.18 -3.58
N LYS A 693 -0.74 8.59 -4.70
CA LYS A 693 -2.20 8.74 -4.83
C LYS A 693 -2.91 7.40 -4.58
N GLY A 694 -3.70 7.35 -3.51
CA GLY A 694 -4.46 6.17 -3.10
C GLY A 694 -3.80 5.33 -2.00
N GLY A 695 -2.56 5.64 -1.62
CA GLY A 695 -1.85 5.07 -0.47
C GLY A 695 -2.48 5.43 0.88
N VAL A 696 -1.82 5.04 1.98
CA VAL A 696 -2.32 5.25 3.35
C VAL A 696 -2.39 6.74 3.69
N ASP A 697 -3.63 7.24 3.81
CA ASP A 697 -3.95 8.47 4.52
C ASP A 697 -4.81 8.10 5.73
N ALA A 698 -4.19 8.12 6.92
CA ALA A 698 -4.86 7.74 8.16
C ALA A 698 -5.95 8.75 8.57
N LYS A 699 -5.86 10.02 8.15
CA LYS A 699 -6.90 11.01 8.45
C LYS A 699 -8.15 10.68 7.65
N GLU A 700 -8.04 10.54 6.33
CA GLU A 700 -9.16 10.22 5.45
C GLU A 700 -9.79 8.85 5.74
N LEU A 701 -8.97 7.84 6.08
CA LEU A 701 -9.46 6.49 6.44
C LEU A 701 -10.39 6.49 7.67
N PHE A 702 -10.09 7.32 8.67
CA PHE A 702 -10.80 7.30 9.96
C PHE A 702 -11.73 8.50 10.18
N HIS A 703 -11.64 9.58 9.39
CA HIS A 703 -12.40 10.82 9.60
C HIS A 703 -13.91 10.63 9.77
N LEU A 704 -14.53 9.87 8.85
CA LEU A 704 -15.98 9.62 8.90
C LEU A 704 -16.39 8.92 10.19
N TYR A 705 -15.63 7.89 10.61
CA TYR A 705 -15.88 7.15 11.84
C TYR A 705 -15.68 8.03 13.08
N ILE A 706 -14.60 8.83 13.15
CA ILE A 706 -14.33 9.74 14.28
C ILE A 706 -15.45 10.77 14.45
N ILE A 707 -15.92 11.38 13.35
CA ILE A 707 -17.03 12.34 13.40
C ILE A 707 -18.34 11.67 13.84
N LEU A 708 -18.62 10.44 13.38
CA LEU A 708 -19.78 9.67 13.82
C LEU A 708 -19.69 9.32 15.32
N TRP A 709 -18.57 8.79 15.81
CA TRP A 709 -18.40 8.46 17.24
C TRP A 709 -18.59 9.70 18.14
N ILE A 710 -18.13 10.87 17.70
CA ILE A 710 -18.32 12.14 18.44
C ILE A 710 -19.82 12.50 18.49
N GLN A 711 -20.56 12.32 17.40
CA GLN A 711 -22.02 12.56 17.39
C GLN A 711 -22.79 11.51 18.20
N ASP A 712 -22.42 10.24 18.14
CA ASP A 712 -23.10 9.18 18.89
C ASP A 712 -22.85 9.30 20.41
N LYS A 713 -21.61 9.62 20.82
CA LYS A 713 -21.28 9.96 22.22
C LYS A 713 -22.03 11.21 22.67
N ARG A 714 -22.09 12.26 21.85
CA ARG A 714 -22.90 13.48 22.11
C ARG A 714 -24.38 13.13 22.30
N LEU A 715 -24.97 12.32 21.43
CA LEU A 715 -26.37 11.90 21.53
C LEU A 715 -26.64 11.04 22.77
N SER A 716 -25.73 10.12 23.12
CA SER A 716 -25.80 9.29 24.33
C SER A 716 -25.70 10.12 25.62
N LEU A 717 -24.83 11.13 25.66
CA LEU A 717 -24.74 12.08 26.77
C LEU A 717 -25.99 12.98 26.86
N LEU A 718 -26.50 13.48 25.72
CA LEU A 718 -27.76 14.23 25.66
C LEU A 718 -28.98 13.39 26.08
N GLU A 719 -28.97 12.08 25.82
CA GLU A 719 -29.96 11.14 26.33
C GLU A 719 -29.81 10.88 27.83
N SER A 720 -28.59 10.84 28.34
CA SER A 720 -28.31 10.74 29.78
C SER A 720 -28.80 11.97 30.56
N CYS A 721 -28.93 13.13 29.90
CA CYS A 721 -29.59 14.32 30.44
C CYS A 721 -31.13 14.26 30.47
N LYS A 722 -31.78 13.24 29.86
CA LYS A 722 -33.25 13.09 29.89
C LYS A 722 -33.71 12.53 31.24
N LEU A 723 -34.93 12.88 31.64
CA LEU A 723 -35.40 12.75 33.03
C LEU A 723 -35.95 11.37 33.41
N ASP A 724 -36.04 10.44 32.46
CA ASP A 724 -36.99 9.32 32.56
C ASP A 724 -36.49 8.11 33.39
N LYS A 725 -35.36 8.25 34.10
CA LYS A 725 -34.77 7.17 34.92
C LYS A 725 -34.77 7.41 36.43
N VAL A 726 -34.45 8.61 36.92
CA VAL A 726 -34.45 8.94 38.36
C VAL A 726 -34.82 10.40 38.61
N LYS A 727 -35.75 10.65 39.56
CA LYS A 727 -35.94 11.98 40.16
C LYS A 727 -34.89 12.17 41.27
N TRP A 728 -33.83 12.93 40.97
CA TRP A 728 -32.75 13.23 41.93
C TRP A 728 -33.14 14.22 43.05
N SER A 729 -34.37 14.73 43.04
CA SER A 729 -34.93 15.61 44.06
C SER A 729 -34.99 14.91 45.42
N GLY A 730 -34.00 15.16 46.28
CA GLY A 730 -33.89 14.64 47.64
C GLY A 730 -32.53 14.01 47.98
N VAL A 731 -31.74 13.63 46.97
CA VAL A 731 -30.38 13.07 47.19
C VAL A 731 -29.35 14.19 47.20
N LYS A 732 -28.60 14.34 48.30
CA LYS A 732 -27.55 15.35 48.48
C LYS A 732 -26.17 14.70 48.50
N THR A 733 -25.18 15.32 47.86
CA THR A 733 -23.76 15.01 48.03
C THR A 733 -23.21 15.62 49.32
N GLN A 734 -21.94 15.33 49.65
CA GLN A 734 -21.18 15.98 50.73
C GLN A 734 -21.08 17.52 50.58
N HIS A 735 -21.28 18.06 49.38
CA HIS A 735 -21.25 19.50 49.07
C HIS A 735 -22.63 20.15 49.00
N PHE A 736 -23.69 19.46 49.48
CA PHE A 736 -25.07 19.86 49.26
C PHE A 736 -25.39 20.10 47.76
N THR A 737 -24.77 19.33 46.85
CA THR A 737 -25.08 19.35 45.40
C THR A 737 -25.93 18.15 44.99
N THR A 738 -26.50 18.17 43.79
CA THR A 738 -27.15 17.00 43.20
C THR A 738 -26.09 16.08 42.55
N PRO A 739 -26.11 14.76 42.80
CA PRO A 739 -25.14 13.83 42.23
C PRO A 739 -25.22 13.74 40.69
N PHE A 740 -26.36 14.11 40.10
CA PHE A 740 -26.54 14.18 38.64
C PHE A 740 -25.50 15.09 37.95
N VAL A 741 -25.12 16.20 38.59
CA VAL A 741 -24.17 17.14 38.00
C VAL A 741 -22.76 16.58 38.05
N ASP A 742 -22.34 15.99 39.18
CA ASP A 742 -21.01 15.39 39.30
C ASP A 742 -20.86 14.17 38.35
N ASP A 743 -21.83 13.24 38.31
CA ASP A 743 -21.85 12.08 37.39
C ASP A 743 -21.75 12.50 35.91
N MET A 744 -22.50 13.51 35.49
CA MET A 744 -22.45 13.98 34.09
C MET A 744 -21.12 14.66 33.73
N TYR A 745 -20.45 15.34 34.68
CA TYR A 745 -19.12 15.92 34.43
C TYR A 745 -18.01 14.87 34.45
N ASP A 746 -18.12 13.82 35.27
CA ASP A 746 -17.18 12.69 35.22
C ASP A 746 -17.33 11.91 33.90
N ARG A 747 -18.56 11.67 33.39
CA ARG A 747 -18.79 11.12 32.04
C ARG A 747 -18.20 11.99 30.92
N LEU A 748 -18.29 13.32 31.03
CA LEU A 748 -17.69 14.25 30.08
C LEU A 748 -16.15 14.15 30.09
N LYS A 749 -15.54 14.01 31.27
CA LYS A 749 -14.10 13.81 31.44
C LYS A 749 -13.65 12.45 30.93
N GLU A 750 -14.39 11.37 31.20
CA GLU A 750 -14.13 10.04 30.62
C GLU A 750 -14.16 10.10 29.09
N THR A 751 -15.18 10.74 28.52
CA THR A 751 -15.30 10.95 27.06
C THR A 751 -14.10 11.71 26.51
N LEU A 752 -13.62 12.77 27.16
CA LEU A 752 -12.39 13.47 26.73
C LEU A 752 -11.18 12.54 26.71
N ASN A 753 -10.98 11.73 27.74
CA ASN A 753 -9.84 10.82 27.83
C ASN A 753 -9.86 9.73 26.74
N GLU A 754 -11.05 9.27 26.30
CA GLU A 754 -11.18 8.33 25.17
C GLU A 754 -10.62 8.91 23.86
N TYR A 755 -10.79 10.22 23.63
CA TYR A 755 -10.36 10.89 22.39
C TYR A 755 -8.94 11.49 22.45
N GLU A 756 -8.28 11.52 23.61
CA GLU A 756 -6.98 12.20 23.81
C GLU A 756 -5.92 11.78 22.78
N ASN A 757 -5.73 10.47 22.57
CA ASN A 757 -4.78 9.92 21.59
C ASN A 757 -5.09 10.31 20.13
N ILE A 758 -6.37 10.57 19.81
CA ILE A 758 -6.82 10.98 18.47
C ILE A 758 -6.58 12.48 18.29
N VAL A 759 -6.94 13.29 19.30
CA VAL A 759 -6.76 14.75 19.27
C VAL A 759 -5.28 15.14 19.28
N CYS A 760 -4.42 14.44 20.02
CA CYS A 760 -2.98 14.67 20.00
C CYS A 760 -2.33 14.45 18.62
N ARG A 761 -2.98 13.70 17.72
CA ARG A 761 -2.53 13.49 16.33
C ARG A 761 -3.22 14.42 15.34
N TRP A 762 -4.50 14.73 15.57
CA TRP A 762 -5.31 15.63 14.75
C TRP A 762 -6.04 16.66 15.62
N PRO A 763 -5.36 17.76 16.04
CA PRO A 763 -5.92 18.77 16.93
C PRO A 763 -7.20 19.45 16.41
N GLU A 764 -7.49 19.36 15.12
CA GLU A 764 -8.73 19.83 14.48
C GLU A 764 -10.01 19.25 15.12
N TYR A 765 -9.99 18.00 15.61
CA TYR A 765 -11.17 17.39 16.24
C TYR A 765 -11.53 18.03 17.59
N THR A 766 -10.63 18.84 18.19
CA THR A 766 -10.92 19.64 19.39
C THR A 766 -12.18 20.50 19.21
N PHE A 767 -12.37 21.10 18.03
CA PHE A 767 -13.56 21.93 17.75
C PHE A 767 -14.86 21.12 17.67
N ALA A 768 -14.80 19.87 17.19
CA ALA A 768 -15.96 18.98 17.14
C ALA A 768 -16.35 18.51 18.56
N LEU A 769 -15.35 18.15 19.37
CA LEU A 769 -15.53 17.80 20.77
C LEU A 769 -16.01 18.98 21.62
N GLU A 770 -15.46 20.18 21.42
CA GLU A 770 -15.91 21.39 22.13
C GLU A 770 -17.39 21.66 21.85
N ASN A 771 -17.84 21.58 20.60
CA ASN A 771 -19.25 21.76 20.27
C ASN A 771 -20.16 20.66 20.85
N ALA A 772 -19.68 19.41 20.89
CA ALA A 772 -20.42 18.32 21.53
C ALA A 772 -20.58 18.51 23.05
N ILE A 773 -19.49 18.86 23.72
CA ILE A 773 -19.45 19.13 25.17
C ILE A 773 -20.29 20.37 25.50
N ALA A 774 -20.22 21.41 24.67
CA ALA A 774 -21.03 22.61 24.78
C ALA A 774 -22.55 22.30 24.75
N ASP A 775 -23.01 21.49 23.79
CA ASP A 775 -24.42 21.08 23.73
C ASP A 775 -24.83 20.26 24.97
N VAL A 776 -23.97 19.34 25.44
CA VAL A 776 -24.24 18.52 26.63
C VAL A 776 -24.29 19.39 27.90
N GLU A 777 -23.33 20.29 28.12
CA GLU A 777 -23.33 21.20 29.27
C GLU A 777 -24.57 22.10 29.28
N LYS A 778 -25.02 22.57 28.12
CA LYS A 778 -26.29 23.31 28.00
C LYS A 778 -27.47 22.43 28.40
N ALA A 779 -27.52 21.18 27.93
CA ALA A 779 -28.55 20.21 28.30
C ALA A 779 -28.53 19.85 29.80
N ILE A 780 -27.36 19.77 30.45
CA ILE A 780 -27.25 19.59 31.91
C ILE A 780 -27.93 20.76 32.64
N VAL A 781 -27.71 22.02 32.22
CA VAL A 781 -28.37 23.19 32.81
C VAL A 781 -29.88 23.18 32.58
N GLU A 782 -30.34 22.83 31.38
CA GLU A 782 -31.78 22.76 31.06
C GLU A 782 -32.48 21.60 31.79
N ALA A 783 -31.81 20.46 31.94
CA ALA A 783 -32.28 19.33 32.75
C ALA A 783 -32.35 19.70 34.23
N LEU A 784 -31.34 20.37 34.77
CA LEU A 784 -31.32 20.86 36.16
C LEU A 784 -32.45 21.86 36.43
N GLU A 785 -32.67 22.83 35.55
CA GLU A 785 -33.81 23.77 35.65
C GLU A 785 -35.18 23.08 35.52
N LYS A 786 -35.24 21.92 34.87
CA LYS A 786 -36.46 21.10 34.76
C LYS A 786 -36.66 20.16 35.96
N GLN A 787 -35.58 19.64 36.57
CA GLN A 787 -35.64 18.88 37.83
C GLN A 787 -36.17 19.74 38.99
N TYR A 788 -35.68 20.97 39.11
CA TYR A 788 -36.03 21.91 40.17
C TYR A 788 -37.11 22.92 39.75
N ALA A 789 -37.86 22.64 38.68
CA ALA A 789 -38.83 23.57 38.08
C ALA A 789 -39.90 24.06 39.06
N ASP A 790 -40.38 23.19 39.95
CA ASP A 790 -41.38 23.49 40.98
C ASP A 790 -40.85 24.53 41.98
N VAL A 791 -39.59 24.37 42.39
CA VAL A 791 -38.87 25.21 43.36
C VAL A 791 -38.42 26.54 42.75
N ILE A 792 -38.13 26.56 41.45
CA ILE A 792 -37.84 27.79 40.68
C ILE A 792 -39.14 28.56 40.39
N SER A 793 -40.31 27.91 40.36
CA SER A 793 -41.58 28.53 39.97
C SER A 793 -41.96 29.81 40.74
N PRO A 794 -41.75 29.95 42.08
CA PRO A 794 -42.08 31.16 42.81
C PRO A 794 -41.11 32.32 42.52
N LEU A 795 -39.91 32.02 42.01
CA LEU A 795 -38.90 33.00 41.62
C LEU A 795 -39.18 33.62 40.25
N LYS A 796 -39.83 32.89 39.34
CA LYS A 796 -40.15 33.34 37.96
C LYS A 796 -40.97 34.63 37.93
N ASP A 797 -41.74 34.88 38.98
CA ASP A 797 -42.57 36.07 39.16
C ASP A 797 -41.78 37.37 39.40
N ASN A 798 -40.49 37.27 39.77
CA ASN A 798 -39.55 38.38 39.96
C ASN A 798 -38.39 38.37 38.94
N LEU A 799 -38.22 37.29 38.18
CA LEU A 799 -37.25 37.18 37.07
C LEU A 799 -37.68 37.92 35.80
N ALA A 800 -38.99 38.13 35.59
CA ALA A 800 -39.49 38.87 34.43
C ALA A 800 -39.38 40.39 34.64
N PRO A 801 -38.94 41.17 33.62
CA PRO A 801 -39.00 42.63 33.70
C PRO A 801 -40.44 43.09 33.88
N LYS A 802 -40.65 44.12 34.71
CA LYS A 802 -41.97 44.63 35.13
C LYS A 802 -42.76 45.26 33.97
N LYS A 803 -43.33 44.42 33.10
CA LYS A 803 -44.35 44.84 32.12
C LYS A 803 -45.61 45.28 32.89
N PHE A 804 -45.87 46.57 32.90
CA PHE A 804 -47.06 47.16 33.53
C PHE A 804 -48.33 46.78 32.74
N GLY A 805 -49.01 45.71 33.15
CA GLY A 805 -50.27 45.30 32.55
C GLY A 805 -50.92 44.11 33.27
N PHE A 806 -52.19 44.28 33.66
CA PHE A 806 -53.13 43.30 34.24
C PHE A 806 -52.71 42.44 35.46
N LYS A 807 -51.55 41.77 35.44
CA LYS A 807 -51.05 40.92 36.54
C LYS A 807 -50.97 41.62 37.91
N TYR A 808 -50.82 42.94 37.94
CA TYR A 808 -50.76 43.71 39.18
C TYR A 808 -52.07 43.64 40.00
N ILE A 809 -53.22 43.58 39.33
CA ILE A 809 -54.53 43.42 39.98
C ILE A 809 -54.65 42.00 40.57
N GLN A 810 -54.16 41.00 39.85
CA GLN A 810 -54.15 39.61 40.33
C GLN A 810 -53.18 39.40 41.51
N LYS A 811 -52.04 40.12 41.56
CA LYS A 811 -51.11 40.15 42.71
C LYS A 811 -51.70 40.83 43.96
N LEU A 812 -52.76 41.63 43.84
CA LEU A 812 -53.51 42.15 44.98
C LEU A 812 -54.55 41.15 45.51
N ALA A 813 -55.17 40.36 44.63
CA ALA A 813 -56.18 39.36 44.98
C ALA A 813 -55.61 38.02 45.49
N LYS A 814 -54.33 37.72 45.24
CA LYS A 814 -53.63 36.50 45.71
C LYS A 814 -52.44 36.84 46.62
N ARG A 815 -52.69 37.51 47.75
CA ARG A 815 -51.74 37.48 48.88
C ARG A 815 -51.97 36.21 49.68
N SER A 816 -50.94 35.36 49.74
CA SER A 816 -50.78 34.38 50.82
C SER A 816 -50.11 35.09 52.00
N ASP A 817 -50.65 34.98 53.21
CA ASP A 817 -50.14 35.67 54.39
C ASP A 817 -48.90 34.99 55.03
N SER A 818 -48.31 34.00 54.36
CA SER A 818 -47.09 33.29 54.77
C SER A 818 -45.81 33.99 54.32
N ASN A 819 -44.80 33.99 55.20
CA ASN A 819 -43.42 34.36 54.84
C ASN A 819 -42.85 33.33 53.84
N TYR A 820 -42.07 33.79 52.85
CA TYR A 820 -41.29 32.93 51.98
C TYR A 820 -40.06 32.39 52.73
N VAL A 821 -39.90 31.07 52.78
CA VAL A 821 -38.72 30.36 53.29
C VAL A 821 -38.01 29.72 52.09
N VAL A 822 -36.67 29.74 52.09
CA VAL A 822 -35.86 29.12 51.02
C VAL A 822 -35.91 27.59 51.19
N PRO A 823 -36.43 26.81 50.21
CA PRO A 823 -36.43 25.34 50.31
C PRO A 823 -35.01 24.77 50.22
N GLU A 824 -34.75 23.64 50.87
CA GLU A 824 -33.43 22.99 50.85
C GLU A 824 -33.00 22.61 49.42
N GLU A 825 -33.98 22.25 48.58
CA GLU A 825 -33.81 21.93 47.16
C GLU A 825 -33.31 23.13 46.35
N LEU A 826 -33.61 24.35 46.78
CA LEU A 826 -33.09 25.59 46.16
C LEU A 826 -31.63 25.84 46.55
N GLY A 827 -31.26 25.42 47.77
CA GLY A 827 -29.87 25.22 48.17
C GLY A 827 -29.14 24.30 47.22
N VAL A 828 -29.66 23.07 47.06
CA VAL A 828 -29.06 22.05 46.18
C VAL A 828 -28.89 22.55 44.74
N LEU A 829 -29.90 23.23 44.18
CA LEU A 829 -29.82 23.85 42.86
C LEU A 829 -28.67 24.88 42.76
N LEU A 830 -28.62 25.85 43.67
CA LEU A 830 -27.67 26.97 43.58
C LEU A 830 -26.24 26.55 43.92
N ASN A 831 -26.05 25.66 44.91
CA ASN A 831 -24.75 25.05 45.21
C ASN A 831 -24.23 24.27 43.99
N SER A 832 -25.08 23.49 43.33
CA SER A 832 -24.71 22.74 42.12
C SER A 832 -24.31 23.67 40.96
N MET A 833 -25.10 24.72 40.68
CA MET A 833 -24.74 25.72 39.66
C MET A 833 -23.44 26.47 39.98
N LYS A 834 -23.14 26.71 41.26
CA LYS A 834 -21.88 27.31 41.71
C LYS A 834 -20.70 26.37 41.52
N ARG A 835 -20.85 25.09 41.89
CA ARG A 835 -19.83 24.03 41.69
C ARG A 835 -19.51 23.78 40.21
N MET A 836 -20.51 23.84 39.33
CA MET A 836 -20.30 23.79 37.87
C MET A 836 -19.38 24.92 37.38
N LEU A 837 -19.60 26.14 37.87
CA LEU A 837 -18.84 27.34 37.48
C LEU A 837 -17.42 27.38 38.03
N ASP A 838 -17.22 26.96 39.28
CA ASP A 838 -15.98 27.16 40.01
C ASP A 838 -15.04 25.95 39.97
N VAL A 839 -15.58 24.72 39.84
CA VAL A 839 -14.80 23.47 40.02
C VAL A 839 -14.85 22.57 38.79
N LEU A 840 -16.03 22.28 38.25
CA LEU A 840 -16.20 21.24 37.24
C LEU A 840 -15.83 21.72 35.83
N ARG A 841 -16.43 22.82 35.34
CA ARG A 841 -16.10 23.35 34.01
C ARG A 841 -14.64 23.78 33.85
N PRO A 842 -13.99 24.46 34.82
CA PRO A 842 -12.58 24.85 34.65
C PRO A 842 -11.63 23.67 34.40
N ARG A 843 -11.95 22.45 34.86
CA ARG A 843 -11.17 21.23 34.55
C ARG A 843 -11.30 20.84 33.08
N ILE A 844 -12.53 20.79 32.57
CA ILE A 844 -12.87 20.53 31.15
C ILE A 844 -12.25 21.59 30.23
N GLU A 845 -12.39 22.87 30.59
CA GLU A 845 -11.86 24.01 29.85
C GLU A 845 -10.33 23.98 29.77
N ASN A 846 -9.64 23.61 30.86
CA ASN A 846 -8.18 23.47 30.87
C ASN A 846 -7.69 22.28 30.01
N GLN A 847 -8.41 21.15 30.00
CA GLN A 847 -8.07 20.00 29.14
C GLN A 847 -8.21 20.34 27.66
N LEU A 848 -9.31 20.98 27.25
CA LEU A 848 -9.50 21.41 25.86
C LEU A 848 -8.52 22.52 25.44
N LYS A 849 -8.14 23.42 26.36
CA LYS A 849 -7.09 24.43 26.10
C LYS A 849 -5.70 23.84 25.88
N SER A 850 -5.34 22.74 26.57
CA SER A 850 -4.03 22.11 26.36
C SER A 850 -3.92 21.54 24.95
N TRP A 851 -4.98 20.89 24.45
CA TRP A 851 -5.06 20.42 23.06
C TRP A 851 -5.14 21.58 22.05
N GLY A 852 -5.87 22.64 22.39
CA GLY A 852 -5.96 23.86 21.59
C GLY A 852 -4.60 24.53 21.32
N SER A 853 -3.65 24.44 22.25
CA SER A 853 -2.29 24.97 22.04
C SER A 853 -1.46 24.22 20.98
N CYS A 854 -1.89 23.02 20.58
CA CYS A 854 -1.25 22.22 19.53
C CYS A 854 -1.79 22.53 18.12
N ILE A 855 -2.82 23.39 18.00
CA ILE A 855 -3.38 23.79 16.71
C ILE A 855 -2.53 24.92 16.11
N PRO A 856 -1.96 24.78 14.89
CA PRO A 856 -1.30 25.90 14.23
C PRO A 856 -2.31 27.00 13.88
N ASN A 857 -1.95 28.27 14.11
CA ASN A 857 -2.83 29.44 13.91
C ASN A 857 -3.25 29.65 12.44
N GLY A 858 -4.25 28.91 11.98
CA GLY A 858 -4.83 28.99 10.63
C GLY A 858 -6.36 28.90 10.55
N GLY A 859 -7.04 28.66 11.66
CA GLY A 859 -8.51 28.64 11.75
C GLY A 859 -9.09 29.97 12.27
N SER A 860 -10.31 30.31 11.85
CA SER A 860 -11.03 31.51 12.34
C SER A 860 -11.77 31.31 13.66
N ALA A 861 -11.92 30.05 14.11
CA ALA A 861 -12.52 29.72 15.41
C ALA A 861 -11.42 29.60 16.48
N VAL A 862 -11.61 30.25 17.62
CA VAL A 862 -10.68 30.18 18.76
C VAL A 862 -11.13 29.06 19.71
N PRO A 863 -10.27 28.08 20.05
CA PRO A 863 -10.62 27.02 21.01
C PRO A 863 -11.08 27.60 22.36
N GLY A 864 -12.25 27.16 22.82
CA GLY A 864 -12.89 27.62 24.06
C GLY A 864 -13.94 28.72 23.88
N GLU A 865 -14.15 29.25 22.67
CA GLU A 865 -15.17 30.28 22.43
C GLU A 865 -16.59 29.80 22.79
N ARG A 866 -16.94 28.56 22.46
CA ARG A 866 -18.28 27.99 22.69
C ARG A 866 -18.50 27.66 24.16
N LEU A 867 -17.46 27.19 24.86
CA LEU A 867 -17.47 27.06 26.32
C LEU A 867 -17.58 28.42 27.02
N SER A 868 -17.04 29.49 26.43
CA SER A 868 -17.16 30.85 26.96
C SER A 868 -18.62 31.35 26.89
N GLU A 869 -19.36 31.10 25.80
CA GLU A 869 -20.78 31.43 25.69
C GLU A 869 -21.61 30.80 26.81
N ILE A 870 -21.42 29.50 27.06
CA ILE A 870 -22.17 28.75 28.06
C ILE A 870 -21.73 29.15 29.48
N THR A 871 -20.51 29.65 29.63
CA THR A 871 -20.03 30.25 30.88
C THR A 871 -20.66 31.60 31.16
N VAL A 872 -20.85 32.45 30.14
CA VAL A 872 -21.65 33.68 30.25
C VAL A 872 -23.12 33.35 30.54
N MET A 873 -23.69 32.34 29.88
CA MET A 873 -25.06 31.86 30.13
C MET A 873 -25.23 31.40 31.59
N LEU A 874 -24.39 30.48 32.06
CA LEU A 874 -24.50 29.88 33.39
C LEU A 874 -24.27 30.91 34.50
N ARG A 875 -23.25 31.79 34.37
CA ARG A 875 -23.05 32.94 35.29
C ARG A 875 -24.26 33.87 35.31
N THR A 876 -24.96 34.05 34.19
CA THR A 876 -26.15 34.89 34.11
C THR A 876 -27.36 34.24 34.75
N LYS A 877 -27.63 32.96 34.47
CA LYS A 877 -28.69 32.18 35.13
C LYS A 877 -28.51 32.16 36.66
N PHE A 878 -27.30 31.85 37.14
CA PHE A 878 -26.97 31.85 38.57
C PHE A 878 -27.21 33.21 39.25
N ARG A 879 -26.69 34.31 38.67
CA ARG A 879 -26.92 35.68 39.19
C ARG A 879 -28.41 36.05 39.21
N ASN A 880 -29.16 35.67 38.17
CA ASN A 880 -30.58 35.96 38.09
C ASN A 880 -31.38 35.22 39.18
N TYR A 881 -31.05 33.95 39.46
CA TYR A 881 -31.68 33.20 40.56
C TYR A 881 -31.30 33.75 41.94
N LEU A 882 -30.04 34.10 42.18
CA LEU A 882 -29.61 34.79 43.41
C LEU A 882 -30.42 36.08 43.63
N GLN A 883 -30.55 36.94 42.61
CA GLN A 883 -31.33 38.18 42.72
C GLN A 883 -32.81 37.89 42.98
N ALA A 884 -33.40 36.86 42.37
CA ALA A 884 -34.80 36.50 42.58
C ALA A 884 -35.07 35.99 44.02
N VAL A 885 -34.13 35.24 44.61
CA VAL A 885 -34.16 34.85 46.02
C VAL A 885 -34.06 36.07 46.92
N VAL A 886 -33.09 36.96 46.67
CA VAL A 886 -32.91 38.22 47.42
C VAL A 886 -34.15 39.12 47.36
N GLU A 887 -34.80 39.28 46.21
CA GLU A 887 -36.06 40.02 46.10
C GLU A 887 -37.20 39.34 46.87
N LYS A 888 -37.26 38.01 46.91
CA LYS A 888 -38.27 37.27 47.69
C LYS A 888 -38.06 37.38 49.20
N LEU A 889 -36.82 37.32 49.67
CA LEU A 889 -36.50 37.61 51.07
C LEU A 889 -36.83 39.06 51.43
N ALA A 890 -36.61 40.01 50.51
CA ALA A 890 -37.01 41.41 50.68
C ALA A 890 -38.53 41.66 50.54
N GLU A 891 -39.31 40.72 50.00
CA GLU A 891 -40.78 40.76 50.10
C GLU A 891 -41.24 40.44 51.53
N ASN A 892 -40.54 39.57 52.27
CA ASN A 892 -40.92 39.19 53.65
C ASN A 892 -40.92 40.37 54.64
N SER A 893 -39.91 41.24 54.61
CA SER A 893 -39.88 42.47 55.44
C SER A 893 -40.93 43.50 55.00
N ARG A 894 -41.57 43.29 53.84
CA ARG A 894 -42.67 44.12 53.31
C ARG A 894 -44.05 43.49 53.52
N LEU A 895 -44.16 42.31 54.15
CA LEU A 895 -45.46 41.73 54.52
C LEU A 895 -46.07 42.43 55.73
N GLN A 896 -45.44 42.35 56.90
CA GLN A 896 -45.98 42.87 58.16
C GLN A 896 -45.88 44.40 58.31
N GLY A 897 -46.58 44.96 59.29
CA GLY A 897 -46.53 46.40 59.59
C GLY A 897 -45.22 46.83 60.26
N ALA A 898 -44.76 46.05 61.24
CA ALA A 898 -43.63 46.37 62.11
C ALA A 898 -42.25 46.23 61.43
N THR A 899 -42.11 45.34 60.45
CA THR A 899 -40.81 45.03 59.81
C THR A 899 -40.52 45.83 58.54
N LYS A 900 -41.45 46.73 58.13
CA LYS A 900 -41.27 47.63 56.99
C LYS A 900 -40.30 48.77 57.32
N LEU A 901 -39.06 48.72 56.79
CA LEU A 901 -38.07 49.82 56.85
C LEU A 901 -38.69 51.21 56.61
N LYS A 902 -39.49 51.37 55.55
CA LYS A 902 -40.17 52.64 55.21
C LYS A 902 -41.13 53.14 56.30
N LYS A 903 -41.74 52.26 57.11
CA LYS A 903 -42.54 52.64 58.28
C LYS A 903 -41.64 52.97 59.47
N ILE A 904 -40.73 52.05 59.83
CA ILE A 904 -39.78 52.23 60.95
C ILE A 904 -39.09 53.60 60.88
N ILE A 905 -38.61 53.99 59.70
CA ILE A 905 -37.99 55.31 59.46
C ILE A 905 -39.05 56.44 59.44
N GLN A 906 -40.21 56.28 58.79
CA GLN A 906 -41.26 57.32 58.77
C GLN A 906 -41.91 57.58 60.15
N ASP A 907 -41.73 56.68 61.12
CA ASP A 907 -42.24 56.85 62.47
C ASP A 907 -41.17 57.44 63.42
N SER A 908 -39.89 57.48 63.02
CA SER A 908 -38.77 58.06 63.79
C SER A 908 -38.55 59.55 63.50
N LYS A 909 -39.39 60.42 64.09
CA LYS A 909 -39.26 61.89 63.99
C LYS A 909 -37.97 62.41 64.65
N GLU A 910 -37.64 63.68 64.39
CA GLU A 910 -36.37 64.33 64.77
C GLU A 910 -36.06 64.32 66.28
N THR A 911 -37.09 64.34 67.13
CA THR A 911 -36.99 64.29 68.60
C THR A 911 -36.76 62.88 69.18
N VAL A 912 -36.72 61.84 68.36
CA VAL A 912 -36.71 60.44 68.80
C VAL A 912 -35.32 60.01 69.32
N VAL A 913 -35.32 59.21 70.40
CA VAL A 913 -34.12 58.68 71.05
C VAL A 913 -33.64 57.42 70.32
N GLU A 914 -32.34 57.12 70.34
CA GLU A 914 -31.79 55.95 69.65
C GLU A 914 -32.42 54.63 70.12
N SER A 915 -32.76 54.53 71.41
CA SER A 915 -33.53 53.43 72.03
C SER A 915 -34.83 53.11 71.29
N ASP A 916 -35.51 54.14 70.79
CA ASP A 916 -36.84 54.04 70.22
C ASP A 916 -36.77 53.58 68.76
N VAL A 917 -35.70 53.98 68.05
CA VAL A 917 -35.39 53.45 66.72
C VAL A 917 -34.94 51.99 66.85
N ARG A 918 -34.07 51.69 67.83
CA ARG A 918 -33.55 50.34 68.06
C ARG A 918 -34.65 49.35 68.45
N SER A 919 -35.54 49.72 69.38
CA SER A 919 -36.68 48.88 69.78
C SER A 919 -37.70 48.66 68.66
N ARG A 920 -37.98 49.66 67.81
CA ARG A 920 -38.84 49.49 66.62
C ARG A 920 -38.17 48.69 65.50
N MET A 921 -36.84 48.70 65.45
CA MET A 921 -36.06 47.89 64.50
C MET A 921 -35.93 46.43 64.96
N GLN A 922 -36.11 46.14 66.26
CA GLN A 922 -35.92 44.79 66.83
C GLN A 922 -36.71 43.69 66.09
N PRO A 923 -38.01 43.82 65.77
CA PRO A 923 -38.75 42.78 65.04
C PRO A 923 -38.19 42.51 63.63
N LEU A 924 -37.54 43.50 63.00
CA LEU A 924 -36.83 43.30 61.75
C LEU A 924 -35.44 42.68 61.98
N LYS A 925 -34.71 43.04 63.04
CA LYS A 925 -33.44 42.40 63.43
C LYS A 925 -33.64 40.90 63.73
N ASP A 926 -34.69 40.56 64.46
CA ASP A 926 -35.06 39.17 64.77
C ASP A 926 -35.44 38.41 63.48
N GLN A 927 -36.26 39.02 62.61
CA GLN A 927 -36.62 38.44 61.31
C GLN A 927 -35.40 38.22 60.41
N LEU A 928 -34.46 39.18 60.38
CA LEU A 928 -33.22 39.08 59.60
C LEU A 928 -32.31 37.97 60.13
N SER A 929 -32.08 37.92 61.45
CA SER A 929 -31.20 36.92 62.08
C SER A 929 -31.72 35.49 61.82
N ASN A 930 -32.98 35.22 62.16
CA ASN A 930 -33.64 33.93 61.86
C ASN A 930 -33.63 33.56 60.37
N THR A 931 -33.63 34.56 59.46
CA THR A 931 -33.49 34.31 58.02
C THR A 931 -32.06 33.92 57.67
N ILE A 932 -31.05 34.59 58.24
CA ILE A 932 -29.63 34.30 58.00
C ILE A 932 -29.27 32.91 58.54
N ASP A 933 -29.75 32.53 59.73
CA ASP A 933 -29.57 31.18 60.27
C ASP A 933 -30.12 30.10 59.32
N HIS A 934 -31.33 30.29 58.77
CA HIS A 934 -31.93 29.38 57.78
C HIS A 934 -31.19 29.39 56.43
N LEU A 935 -30.59 30.51 56.03
CA LEU A 935 -29.76 30.55 54.82
C LEU A 935 -28.49 29.70 55.00
N HIS A 936 -27.93 29.65 56.21
CA HIS A 936 -26.72 28.90 56.53
C HIS A 936 -26.94 27.37 56.55
N THR A 937 -28.13 26.89 56.90
CA THR A 937 -28.45 25.44 56.83
C THR A 937 -28.72 24.95 55.40
N VAL A 938 -28.98 25.86 54.45
CA VAL A 938 -29.38 25.55 53.07
C VAL A 938 -28.26 25.76 52.04
N PHE A 939 -27.38 26.74 52.22
CA PHE A 939 -26.39 27.14 51.22
C PHE A 939 -24.94 26.82 51.62
N GLU A 940 -24.14 26.33 50.66
CA GLU A 940 -22.69 26.22 50.82
C GLU A 940 -22.06 27.62 50.96
N THR A 941 -20.96 27.75 51.72
CA THR A 941 -20.37 29.02 52.18
C THR A 941 -20.34 30.15 51.14
N HIS A 942 -19.89 29.87 49.92
CA HIS A 942 -19.81 30.89 48.86
C HIS A 942 -21.18 31.35 48.33
N VAL A 943 -22.20 30.47 48.34
CA VAL A 943 -23.58 30.81 47.95
C VAL A 943 -24.25 31.56 49.11
N PHE A 944 -24.06 31.12 50.36
CA PHE A 944 -24.53 31.79 51.56
C PHE A 944 -24.05 33.26 51.63
N VAL A 945 -22.74 33.49 51.51
CA VAL A 945 -22.16 34.84 51.51
C VAL A 945 -22.73 35.69 50.37
N ALA A 946 -22.90 35.13 49.17
CA ALA A 946 -23.47 35.85 48.03
C ALA A 946 -24.94 36.25 48.25
N VAL A 947 -25.77 35.36 48.84
CA VAL A 947 -27.16 35.69 49.18
C VAL A 947 -27.22 36.73 50.30
N CYS A 948 -26.43 36.59 51.35
CA CYS A 948 -26.43 37.52 52.49
C CYS A 948 -25.94 38.92 52.10
N ARG A 949 -24.83 39.04 51.34
CA ARG A 949 -24.35 40.33 50.82
C ARG A 949 -25.36 40.96 49.86
N GLY A 950 -26.03 40.15 49.02
CA GLY A 950 -27.12 40.61 48.16
C GLY A 950 -28.36 41.10 48.94
N TYR A 951 -28.71 40.42 50.03
CA TYR A 951 -29.86 40.78 50.88
C TYR A 951 -29.60 42.06 51.69
N TRP A 952 -28.38 42.21 52.22
CA TRP A 952 -27.90 43.44 52.86
C TRP A 952 -27.89 44.62 51.88
N ASP A 953 -27.35 44.45 50.68
CA ASP A 953 -27.39 45.45 49.60
C ASP A 953 -28.83 45.83 49.23
N ARG A 954 -29.76 44.85 49.21
CA ARG A 954 -31.17 45.10 48.92
C ARG A 954 -31.88 45.89 50.03
N MET A 955 -31.58 45.62 51.30
CA MET A 955 -32.07 46.47 52.40
C MET A 955 -31.49 47.89 52.30
N GLY A 956 -30.22 48.04 51.92
CA GLY A 956 -29.61 49.32 51.58
C GLY A 956 -30.35 50.07 50.47
N LYS A 957 -30.72 49.38 49.38
CA LYS A 957 -31.55 49.96 48.29
C LYS A 957 -32.93 50.42 48.77
N ASP A 958 -33.55 49.70 49.70
CA ASP A 958 -34.84 50.12 50.26
C ASP A 958 -34.71 51.40 51.09
N VAL A 959 -33.66 51.54 51.91
CA VAL A 959 -33.36 52.81 52.63
C VAL A 959 -32.99 53.93 51.64
N SER A 960 -32.16 53.66 50.63
CA SER A 960 -31.81 54.62 49.59
C SER A 960 -33.05 55.15 48.88
N SER A 961 -33.94 54.26 48.43
CA SER A 961 -35.19 54.64 47.78
C SER A 961 -36.12 55.47 48.68
N PHE A 962 -36.06 55.30 50.00
CA PHE A 962 -36.80 56.14 50.94
C PHE A 962 -36.25 57.57 51.01
N LEU A 963 -34.92 57.69 51.11
CA LEU A 963 -34.21 58.98 51.15
C LEU A 963 -34.32 59.73 49.82
N GLU A 964 -34.19 59.02 48.70
CA GLU A 964 -34.26 59.64 47.37
C GLU A 964 -35.62 60.24 47.03
N ASN A 965 -36.71 59.62 47.50
CA ASN A 965 -38.06 60.16 47.39
C ASN A 965 -38.35 61.31 48.38
N ARG A 966 -37.37 61.72 49.22
CA ARG A 966 -37.54 62.68 50.32
C ARG A 966 -36.31 63.59 50.54
N LYS A 967 -35.51 63.88 49.52
CA LYS A 967 -34.20 64.57 49.60
C LYS A 967 -34.21 65.91 50.38
N GLU A 968 -35.36 66.58 50.49
CA GLU A 968 -35.53 67.86 51.20
C GLU A 968 -35.83 67.70 52.72
N ASN A 969 -36.21 66.51 53.20
CA ASN A 969 -36.75 66.31 54.54
C ASN A 969 -35.70 65.78 55.54
N ARG A 970 -34.86 66.69 56.07
CA ARG A 970 -33.78 66.38 57.04
C ARG A 970 -34.23 65.63 58.31
N VAL A 971 -35.49 65.79 58.74
CA VAL A 971 -36.15 65.12 59.88
C VAL A 971 -35.82 63.62 59.99
N TRP A 972 -35.68 62.93 58.86
CA TRP A 972 -35.51 61.47 58.80
C TRP A 972 -34.06 60.99 58.74
N TYR A 973 -33.08 61.89 58.60
CA TYR A 973 -31.67 61.51 58.42
C TYR A 973 -31.07 60.87 59.69
N LYS A 974 -31.40 61.37 60.89
CA LYS A 974 -30.93 60.80 62.17
C LYS A 974 -31.43 59.36 62.33
N GLY A 975 -32.73 59.13 62.15
CA GLY A 975 -33.32 57.78 62.17
C GLY A 975 -32.71 56.86 61.11
N SER A 976 -32.54 57.36 59.88
CA SER A 976 -31.95 56.57 58.78
C SER A 976 -30.50 56.16 59.03
N ARG A 977 -29.66 57.03 59.62
CA ARG A 977 -28.28 56.68 60.04
C ARG A 977 -28.29 55.53 61.04
N ILE A 978 -29.18 55.58 62.04
CA ILE A 978 -29.33 54.53 63.06
C ILE A 978 -29.85 53.22 62.42
N THR A 979 -30.84 53.29 61.54
CA THR A 979 -31.36 52.11 60.82
C THR A 979 -30.29 51.42 59.99
N VAL A 980 -29.43 52.17 59.30
CA VAL A 980 -28.29 51.61 58.53
C VAL A 980 -27.27 50.96 59.45
N ALA A 981 -26.88 51.63 60.54
CA ALA A 981 -25.95 51.05 61.51
C ALA A 981 -26.47 49.72 62.12
N ILE A 982 -27.77 49.61 62.39
CA ILE A 982 -28.38 48.35 62.88
C ILE A 982 -28.42 47.27 61.78
N LEU A 983 -28.67 47.62 60.52
CA LEU A 983 -28.58 46.65 59.40
C LEU A 983 -27.16 46.11 59.27
N ASP A 984 -26.16 47.00 59.28
CA ASP A 984 -24.75 46.66 59.12
C ASP A 984 -24.26 45.78 60.28
N ASP A 985 -24.59 46.15 61.52
CA ASP A 985 -24.37 45.32 62.72
C ASP A 985 -25.03 43.95 62.62
N THR A 986 -26.30 43.89 62.17
CA THR A 986 -27.05 42.62 62.08
C THR A 986 -26.44 41.67 61.04
N PHE A 987 -26.16 42.15 59.83
CA PHE A 987 -25.57 41.29 58.80
C PHE A 987 -24.13 40.88 59.14
N ALA A 988 -23.28 41.80 59.60
CA ALA A 988 -21.90 41.49 59.94
C ALA A 988 -21.80 40.54 61.14
N SER A 989 -22.52 40.80 62.23
CA SER A 989 -22.48 39.95 63.43
C SER A 989 -23.01 38.54 63.17
N GLN A 990 -24.14 38.38 62.46
CA GLN A 990 -24.71 37.06 62.17
C GLN A 990 -23.85 36.26 61.18
N MET A 991 -23.32 36.89 60.13
CA MET A 991 -22.37 36.22 59.23
C MET A 991 -21.11 35.78 59.98
N GLN A 992 -20.53 36.65 60.83
CA GLN A 992 -19.34 36.33 61.61
C GLN A 992 -19.58 35.24 62.66
N GLN A 993 -20.76 35.22 63.29
CA GLN A 993 -21.17 34.20 64.26
C GLN A 993 -21.27 32.81 63.62
N LEU A 994 -21.76 32.71 62.38
CA LEU A 994 -22.02 31.43 61.70
C LEU A 994 -20.78 30.88 60.97
N LEU A 995 -19.99 31.74 60.32
CA LEU A 995 -18.84 31.31 59.50
C LEU A 995 -17.47 31.49 60.18
N GLY A 996 -17.35 32.35 61.19
CA GLY A 996 -16.11 32.61 61.92
C GLY A 996 -14.93 32.93 61.00
N ASN A 997 -13.89 32.09 61.07
CA ASN A 997 -12.65 32.25 60.30
C ASN A 997 -12.79 31.91 58.80
N SER A 998 -13.98 31.51 58.33
CA SER A 998 -14.23 31.14 56.93
C SER A 998 -14.58 32.35 56.04
N LEU A 999 -14.83 33.51 56.64
CA LEU A 999 -15.07 34.77 55.95
C LEU A 999 -13.77 35.47 55.58
N GLN A 1000 -13.75 36.15 54.44
CA GLN A 1000 -12.68 37.09 54.11
C GLN A 1000 -13.12 38.51 54.50
N GLU A 1001 -12.17 39.40 54.78
CA GLU A 1001 -12.43 40.78 55.22
C GLU A 1001 -13.38 41.53 54.25
N LYS A 1002 -13.16 41.35 52.95
CA LYS A 1002 -14.02 41.84 51.84
C LYS A 1002 -15.48 41.36 51.88
N ASP A 1003 -15.76 40.24 52.56
CA ASP A 1003 -17.09 39.64 52.66
C ASP A 1003 -17.93 40.30 53.77
N LEU A 1004 -17.27 41.04 54.68
CA LEU A 1004 -17.86 41.90 55.70
C LEU A 1004 -17.95 43.37 55.28
N GLU A 1005 -17.25 43.81 54.22
CA GLU A 1005 -17.34 45.19 53.70
C GLU A 1005 -18.79 45.60 53.40
N PRO A 1006 -19.28 46.78 53.81
CA PRO A 1006 -20.66 47.20 53.58
C PRO A 1006 -20.97 47.28 52.07
N PRO A 1007 -22.05 46.65 51.58
CA PRO A 1007 -22.35 46.63 50.16
C PRO A 1007 -22.55 48.02 49.54
N ARG A 1008 -22.37 48.11 48.22
CA ARG A 1008 -22.41 49.38 47.47
C ARG A 1008 -23.62 50.26 47.80
N SER A 1009 -24.82 49.70 47.92
CA SER A 1009 -26.03 50.50 48.19
C SER A 1009 -26.05 51.06 49.62
N ILE A 1010 -25.41 50.38 50.58
CA ILE A 1010 -25.19 50.89 51.93
C ILE A 1010 -24.14 52.02 51.89
N MET A 1011 -23.05 51.87 51.14
CA MET A 1011 -22.07 52.95 50.95
C MET A 1011 -22.69 54.21 50.30
N GLU A 1012 -23.56 54.03 49.29
CA GLU A 1012 -24.29 55.12 48.66
C GLU A 1012 -25.24 55.82 49.65
N VAL A 1013 -25.94 55.07 50.51
CA VAL A 1013 -26.76 55.64 51.60
C VAL A 1013 -25.90 56.37 52.64
N ARG A 1014 -24.78 55.79 53.10
CA ARG A 1014 -23.82 56.45 53.99
C ARG A 1014 -23.36 57.77 53.38
N ALA A 1015 -23.00 57.79 52.08
CA ALA A 1015 -22.58 58.99 51.37
C ALA A 1015 -23.70 60.05 51.24
N MET A 1016 -24.96 59.65 51.02
CA MET A 1016 -26.10 60.59 51.06
C MET A 1016 -26.28 61.19 52.46
N LEU A 1017 -26.17 60.37 53.51
CA LEU A 1017 -26.36 60.79 54.91
C LEU A 1017 -25.17 61.59 55.49
N CYS A 1018 -23.98 61.50 54.92
CA CYS A 1018 -22.77 62.21 55.37
C CYS A 1018 -22.56 63.59 54.74
N LYS A 1019 -23.24 63.93 53.63
CA LYS A 1019 -23.04 65.22 52.92
C LYS A 1019 -23.40 66.46 53.73
N ASP A 1020 -24.30 66.34 54.70
CA ASP A 1020 -24.72 67.41 55.62
C ASP A 1020 -24.20 67.16 57.05
N ALA A 1021 -22.88 67.04 57.21
CA ALA A 1021 -22.23 67.24 58.50
C ALA A 1021 -21.60 68.65 58.52
N PRO A 1022 -21.92 69.53 59.49
CA PRO A 1022 -21.22 70.81 59.60
C PRO A 1022 -19.75 70.55 59.96
N ASN A 1023 -18.84 71.19 59.24
CA ASN A 1023 -17.39 71.00 59.39
C ASN A 1023 -16.88 71.47 60.77
N HIS A 1024 -16.89 70.57 61.75
CA HIS A 1024 -15.88 70.59 62.81
C HIS A 1024 -14.72 69.68 62.40
N LYS A 1025 -13.58 70.31 62.15
CA LYS A 1025 -12.27 69.65 62.22
C LYS A 1025 -12.04 69.19 63.68
N ASP A 1026 -11.27 68.15 63.99
CA ASP A 1026 -10.10 67.63 63.28
C ASP A 1026 -9.97 66.09 63.31
N SER A 1027 -9.16 65.60 62.35
CA SER A 1027 -8.32 64.39 62.36
C SER A 1027 -8.82 63.03 62.91
N ASN A 1028 -8.70 62.03 62.03
CA ASN A 1028 -8.22 60.67 62.31
C ASN A 1028 -9.02 59.78 63.29
N TYR A 1029 -9.81 58.87 62.73
CA TYR A 1029 -9.50 57.43 62.80
C TYR A 1029 -9.91 56.77 61.48
N TYR A 1030 -9.00 56.01 60.87
CA TYR A 1030 -9.30 55.16 59.71
C TYR A 1030 -9.54 53.72 60.17
N TYR A 1031 -10.65 53.16 59.69
CA TYR A 1031 -10.92 51.74 59.50
C TYR A 1031 -11.82 51.62 58.27
#